data_AF-A0A1G6GFS5-F1
#
_entry.id   AF-A0A1G6GFS5-F1
#
_cell.length_a   1.000
_cell.length_b   1.000
_cell.length_c   1.000
_cell.angle_alpha   90.00
_cell.angle_beta   90.00
_cell.angle_gamma   90.00
#
_symmetry.space_group_name_H-M   'P 1'
#
loop_
_entity.id
_entity.type
_entity.pdbx_description
1 polymer ?
#
loop_
_entity_poly.entity_id
_entity_poly.type
_entity_poly.pdbx_seq_one_letter_code
_entity_poly.pdbx_strand_id
1 'polypeptide(L)'
;MKYLFIILVLSFGSVSGSNSVLADDQQDHILDNGTYHDEVIELKENLEYLGFDSFEMTDYFDSQTEEAVEAFQAHFQLEENGIAGESTLAKLDEVVESPFQNGERHEGSIALKEQLTILGYTDFTNPNSFYGSGTERGVREFQSDHDLPESGIADERTRSLIQEKAEGPLRNPMYREDAVELKENLTLLGYTNFTSPNNFYGSGTEAGVLKLQRDYDLDESGVADEATLAKIEALVNSPFRNGERHEESIALKEQLTILGYTDFTNPNSFYGSGTERGVREFQSDHDLPESGIADERTRSLIQEKAEGPLRNPMYREDAVLLKEKLETAGFGSFAKTNYFGPQTEATVKAFQSYYGLTEDGIAGESTLAKLDEVIESPFQNGERHEESIALKEQLTILGYTDFTNPNSFYGSGTERGVREFQSDHDLPESGIADERTRSLIQEKAEGPLRNPMYREDAVELKENLTLLGYTNFTTPNNFYGSGTEAGVLKLQRDYDLDESGMADEATLAKIEALVNSPFRNGERHEGSVVLKEQLTILGYTDFTNPNSFYGSGTERGVREFQSDHDLPESGIADERTRSLIQEKAEGPLRNPMYREDAVLLKEKLETAGFGSFAKTNYFGPQTEATVKAFQSYYGLTEDGIAGESTLAKLDEVVESPFRNGETHDESVVLKEHLTRLGFSSFSNPNGFYGSRTTQAVEEFQGHFGLVVNGIADSPTWDKIEEILNSPYQEGESSSAIADYKDMLIDLGFGEGIRKGNPNFGSNTTKNVRDFQEEMGLPVSGILDEATVNILEKEYGNNVFRIFIDPGHGGRFVGGVGNGMKEKDLVLDISLSARDYLLDNYSGVDVKLSRTTDVELAEDLTEDLLERSKMANDWEADYFVSIHTNAFNGRAHGFESFIFNGNVSSATKRHQENIHSYLIDQMNVYDRGMKEANFNVLRNTTMPAILLEFLFIDHAEDAELLQSRSYRDWLGKITAEAIADSFGLKNNK
;
A
#
# COMPACT_ATOMS: atom_id res chain seq x y z
N MET A 1 -24.69 33.08 79.52
CA MET A 1 -25.65 32.88 80.62
C MET A 1 -25.39 33.94 81.69
N LYS A 2 -26.44 34.69 82.07
CA LYS A 2 -26.69 35.43 83.33
C LYS A 2 -25.96 34.84 84.58
N TYR A 3 -25.60 35.53 85.67
CA TYR A 3 -25.96 36.84 86.27
C TYR A 3 -25.09 37.07 87.54
N LEU A 4 -25.01 38.35 87.96
CA LEU A 4 -25.19 38.88 89.34
C LEU A 4 -23.98 39.29 90.24
N PHE A 5 -23.92 40.62 90.43
CA PHE A 5 -23.88 41.42 91.69
C PHE A 5 -22.65 41.37 92.61
N ILE A 6 -22.14 42.53 93.06
CA ILE A 6 -22.61 43.36 94.20
C ILE A 6 -21.99 44.78 94.08
N ILE A 7 -22.58 45.69 94.86
CA ILE A 7 -22.75 47.14 94.78
C ILE A 7 -22.15 47.81 96.05
N LEU A 8 -21.89 49.14 95.94
CA LEU A 8 -21.87 50.20 96.99
C LEU A 8 -20.62 50.36 97.93
N VAL A 9 -20.08 51.52 98.35
CA VAL A 9 -20.22 52.99 98.04
C VAL A 9 -19.67 53.87 99.20
N LEU A 10 -19.45 55.17 98.88
CA LEU A 10 -19.42 56.42 99.71
C LEU A 10 -18.18 56.76 100.58
N SER A 11 -17.60 57.95 100.34
CA SER A 11 -17.99 59.19 101.04
C SER A 11 -17.18 60.42 100.58
N PHE A 12 -17.90 61.54 100.40
CA PHE A 12 -17.44 62.92 100.19
C PHE A 12 -16.68 63.52 101.40
N GLY A 13 -15.95 64.62 101.19
CA GLY A 13 -15.49 65.51 102.27
C GLY A 13 -14.44 66.56 101.88
N SER A 14 -14.91 67.74 101.46
CA SER A 14 -14.23 68.95 100.94
C SER A 14 -13.39 69.80 101.93
N VAL A 15 -12.49 70.64 101.40
CA VAL A 15 -12.43 72.14 101.51
C VAL A 15 -11.01 72.75 101.69
N SER A 16 -10.77 73.80 100.87
CA SER A 16 -9.88 74.98 100.98
C SER A 16 -8.37 74.78 100.84
N GLY A 17 -7.64 75.51 99.99
CA GLY A 17 -7.92 76.80 99.35
C GLY A 17 -7.01 77.88 99.95
N SER A 18 -5.96 78.25 99.21
CA SER A 18 -5.25 79.51 99.41
C SER A 18 -4.73 79.98 98.06
N ASN A 19 -5.40 80.97 97.47
CA ASN A 19 -4.75 81.87 96.52
C ASN A 19 -5.11 83.29 96.89
N SER A 20 -4.07 84.12 97.00
CA SER A 20 -4.13 85.54 97.27
C SER A 20 -3.71 86.29 96.02
N VAL A 21 -4.65 86.90 95.29
CA VAL A 21 -4.41 88.16 94.57
C VAL A 21 -5.73 88.95 94.55
N LEU A 22 -5.65 90.22 94.90
CA LEU A 22 -6.69 91.24 94.72
C LEU A 22 -6.55 91.85 93.32
N ALA A 23 -7.69 91.97 92.61
CA ALA A 23 -7.97 92.90 91.49
C ALA A 23 -7.11 92.73 90.22
N ASP A 24 -7.60 92.81 88.99
CA ASP A 24 -8.67 93.63 88.41
C ASP A 24 -8.96 93.09 86.98
N ASP A 25 -10.20 93.23 86.50
CA ASP A 25 -10.74 92.93 85.15
C ASP A 25 -10.62 91.50 84.57
N GLN A 26 -11.65 90.67 84.81
CA GLN A 26 -12.05 89.61 83.87
C GLN A 26 -13.08 90.18 82.90
N GLN A 27 -12.71 90.25 81.62
CA GLN A 27 -13.66 90.11 80.54
C GLN A 27 -13.55 88.66 80.07
N ASP A 28 -14.64 87.88 80.14
CA ASP A 28 -14.74 86.57 79.49
C ASP A 28 -14.47 86.77 77.99
N HIS A 29 -13.28 86.43 77.52
CA HIS A 29 -12.92 86.47 76.10
C HIS A 29 -13.54 85.25 75.41
N ILE A 30 -14.84 85.36 75.10
CA ILE A 30 -15.53 84.42 74.24
C ILE A 30 -15.13 84.76 72.80
N LEU A 31 -14.44 83.85 72.12
CA LEU A 31 -14.12 83.96 70.70
C LEU A 31 -15.17 83.19 69.88
N ASP A 32 -15.93 83.90 69.06
CA ASP A 32 -16.98 83.37 68.19
C ASP A 32 -16.93 83.98 66.78
N ASN A 33 -17.68 83.40 65.84
CA ASN A 33 -17.72 83.86 64.46
C ASN A 33 -18.19 85.32 64.37
N GLY A 34 -17.35 86.18 63.78
CA GLY A 34 -17.54 87.62 63.75
C GLY A 34 -16.58 88.40 64.66
N THR A 35 -15.87 87.73 65.58
CA THR A 35 -14.92 88.34 66.50
C THR A 35 -13.65 88.81 65.79
N TYR A 36 -13.16 90.01 66.11
CA TYR A 36 -11.82 90.51 65.74
C TYR A 36 -10.98 90.67 67.02
N HIS A 37 -9.99 89.80 67.24
CA HIS A 37 -9.15 89.81 68.44
C HIS A 37 -7.78 89.16 68.18
N ASP A 38 -6.72 89.66 68.83
CA ASP A 38 -5.36 89.10 68.68
C ASP A 38 -5.29 87.62 69.11
N GLU A 39 -6.09 87.22 70.10
CA GLU A 39 -6.19 85.82 70.57
C GLU A 39 -6.81 84.87 69.53
N VAL A 40 -7.49 85.39 68.49
CA VAL A 40 -7.95 84.56 67.37
C VAL A 40 -6.75 84.01 66.58
N ILE A 41 -5.66 84.77 66.49
CA ILE A 41 -4.44 84.29 65.84
C ILE A 41 -3.85 83.14 66.66
N GLU A 42 -3.75 83.29 67.98
CA GLU A 42 -3.24 82.24 68.87
C GLU A 42 -4.13 80.98 68.84
N LEU A 43 -5.46 81.15 68.82
CA LEU A 43 -6.42 80.06 68.63
C LEU A 43 -6.19 79.33 67.30
N LYS A 44 -6.06 80.06 66.18
CA LYS A 44 -5.80 79.49 64.86
C LYS A 44 -4.45 78.79 64.79
N GLU A 45 -3.40 79.38 65.36
CA GLU A 45 -2.06 78.78 65.45
C GLU A 45 -2.11 77.45 66.19
N ASN A 46 -2.83 77.39 67.31
CA ASN A 46 -2.97 76.17 68.09
C ASN A 46 -3.86 75.13 67.40
N LEU A 47 -4.99 75.53 66.80
CA LEU A 47 -5.84 74.60 66.03
C LEU A 47 -5.10 74.03 64.80
N GLU A 48 -4.30 74.84 64.11
CA GLU A 48 -3.45 74.40 63.01
C GLU A 48 -2.32 73.49 63.49
N TYR A 49 -1.68 73.81 64.61
CA TYR A 49 -0.66 72.97 65.23
C TYR A 49 -1.22 71.61 65.67
N LEU A 50 -2.45 71.58 66.16
CA LEU A 50 -3.16 70.37 66.56
C LEU A 50 -3.79 69.61 65.39
N GLY A 51 -3.66 70.13 64.16
CA GLY A 51 -4.09 69.45 62.93
C GLY A 51 -5.60 69.48 62.67
N PHE A 52 -6.32 70.49 63.17
CA PHE A 52 -7.76 70.62 62.96
C PHE A 52 -8.13 71.34 61.65
N ASP A 53 -7.37 72.37 61.24
CA ASP A 53 -7.47 73.00 59.91
C ASP A 53 -6.21 73.84 59.60
N SER A 54 -6.09 74.37 58.39
CA SER A 54 -5.06 75.34 57.99
C SER A 54 -5.67 76.72 57.76
N PHE A 55 -5.11 77.77 58.34
CA PHE A 55 -5.74 79.11 58.33
C PHE A 55 -4.90 80.17 57.64
N GLU A 56 -5.56 81.22 57.15
CA GLU A 56 -4.93 82.53 57.01
C GLU A 56 -4.89 83.22 58.39
N MET A 57 -3.68 83.49 58.89
CA MET A 57 -3.43 84.09 60.22
C MET A 57 -3.86 85.56 60.27
N THR A 58 -5.15 85.75 60.47
CA THR A 58 -5.82 87.02 60.68
C THR A 58 -6.47 87.03 62.06
N ASP A 59 -6.60 88.21 62.64
CA ASP A 59 -7.30 88.47 63.90
C ASP A 59 -8.82 88.26 63.81
N TYR A 60 -9.34 87.87 62.64
CA TYR A 60 -10.76 87.63 62.39
C TYR A 60 -11.17 86.17 62.56
N PHE A 61 -12.13 85.90 63.43
CA PHE A 61 -12.73 84.59 63.61
C PHE A 61 -13.84 84.42 62.57
N ASP A 62 -13.57 83.61 61.56
CA ASP A 62 -14.47 83.33 60.44
C ASP A 62 -15.16 81.97 60.59
N SER A 63 -16.00 81.61 59.61
CA SER A 63 -16.70 80.32 59.60
C SER A 63 -15.76 79.12 59.53
N GLN A 64 -14.57 79.27 58.94
CA GLN A 64 -13.58 78.19 58.91
C GLN A 64 -13.01 77.94 60.32
N THR A 65 -12.73 79.02 61.06
CA THR A 65 -12.29 78.95 62.46
C THR A 65 -13.37 78.33 63.35
N GLU A 66 -14.65 78.65 63.11
CA GLU A 66 -15.80 78.06 63.80
C GLU A 66 -15.87 76.55 63.58
N GLU A 67 -15.80 76.09 62.33
CA GLU A 67 -15.81 74.67 61.97
C GLU A 67 -14.63 73.89 62.59
N ALA A 68 -13.44 74.51 62.63
CA ALA A 68 -12.27 73.89 63.26
C ALA A 68 -12.39 73.81 64.79
N VAL A 69 -13.01 74.81 65.42
CA VAL A 69 -13.35 74.77 66.85
C VAL A 69 -14.39 73.66 67.13
N GLU A 70 -15.42 73.52 66.29
CA GLU A 70 -16.38 72.41 66.40
C GLU A 70 -15.69 71.04 66.26
N ALA A 71 -14.77 70.89 65.30
CA ALA A 71 -14.00 69.67 65.12
C ALA A 71 -13.10 69.36 66.33
N PHE A 72 -12.44 70.37 66.89
CA PHE A 72 -11.67 70.25 68.14
C PHE A 72 -12.56 69.82 69.31
N GLN A 73 -13.71 70.47 69.47
CA GLN A 73 -14.68 70.14 70.50
C GLN A 73 -15.17 68.69 70.35
N ALA A 74 -15.53 68.27 69.15
CA ALA A 74 -15.99 66.90 68.86
C ALA A 74 -14.92 65.85 69.17
N HIS A 75 -13.66 66.09 68.79
CA HIS A 75 -12.56 65.15 69.03
C HIS A 75 -12.31 64.91 70.52
N PHE A 76 -12.36 65.97 71.32
CA PHE A 76 -12.16 65.94 72.77
C PHE A 76 -13.45 65.82 73.60
N GLN A 77 -14.60 65.61 72.95
CA GLN A 77 -15.92 65.44 73.59
C GLN A 77 -16.35 66.63 74.46
N LEU A 78 -16.05 67.85 74.00
CA LEU A 78 -16.55 69.11 74.58
C LEU A 78 -17.94 69.46 74.01
N GLU A 79 -18.53 70.56 74.48
CA GLU A 79 -19.77 71.09 73.88
C GLU A 79 -19.47 71.65 72.47
N GLU A 80 -19.95 70.96 71.43
CA GLU A 80 -19.79 71.30 70.01
C GLU A 80 -20.69 72.50 69.64
N ASN A 81 -20.20 73.71 69.86
CA ASN A 81 -20.94 74.94 69.61
C ASN A 81 -20.17 75.98 68.77
N GLY A 82 -18.96 75.64 68.31
CA GLY A 82 -18.12 76.52 67.48
C GLY A 82 -17.53 77.72 68.21
N ILE A 83 -17.78 77.82 69.53
CA ILE A 83 -17.35 78.93 70.38
C ILE A 83 -16.12 78.50 71.17
N ALA A 84 -15.02 79.24 71.01
CA ALA A 84 -13.83 79.07 71.83
C ALA A 84 -13.97 79.85 73.15
N GLY A 85 -14.74 79.26 74.08
CA GLY A 85 -14.86 79.71 75.47
C GLY A 85 -13.84 79.05 76.41
N GLU A 86 -13.95 79.32 77.72
CA GLU A 86 -12.99 78.87 78.75
C GLU A 86 -12.65 77.37 78.68
N SER A 87 -13.66 76.50 78.50
CA SER A 87 -13.42 75.05 78.40
C SER A 87 -12.69 74.62 77.13
N THR A 88 -12.96 75.29 76.01
CA THR A 88 -12.31 75.01 74.72
C THR A 88 -10.86 75.46 74.76
N LEU A 89 -10.61 76.69 75.23
CA LEU A 89 -9.26 77.26 75.36
C LEU A 89 -8.42 76.49 76.38
N ALA A 90 -8.98 76.16 77.55
CA ALA A 90 -8.27 75.36 78.55
C ALA A 90 -7.92 73.95 78.05
N LYS A 91 -8.79 73.31 77.25
CA LYS A 91 -8.49 72.00 76.67
C LYS A 91 -7.43 72.11 75.57
N LEU A 92 -7.46 73.19 74.79
CA LEU A 92 -6.50 73.45 73.73
C LEU A 92 -5.10 73.69 74.33
N ASP A 93 -5.00 74.47 75.42
CA ASP A 93 -3.77 74.62 76.20
C ASP A 93 -3.28 73.27 76.79
N GLU A 94 -4.18 72.47 77.37
CA GLU A 94 -3.83 71.15 77.92
C GLU A 94 -3.19 70.22 76.87
N VAL A 95 -3.71 70.25 75.64
CA VAL A 95 -3.23 69.39 74.55
C VAL A 95 -1.91 69.93 73.98
N VAL A 96 -1.79 71.25 73.80
CA VAL A 96 -0.54 71.89 73.35
C VAL A 96 0.57 71.74 74.39
N GLU A 97 0.27 71.73 75.69
CA GLU A 97 1.24 71.49 76.77
C GLU A 97 1.47 70.01 77.07
N SER A 98 0.89 69.09 76.28
CA SER A 98 0.99 67.65 76.52
C SER A 98 2.44 67.18 76.66
N PRO A 99 2.78 66.34 77.65
CA PRO A 99 4.13 65.78 77.79
C PRO A 99 4.43 64.71 76.72
N PHE A 100 3.48 64.39 75.84
CA PHE A 100 3.62 63.42 74.75
C PHE A 100 3.75 64.11 73.38
N GLN A 101 4.69 65.04 73.29
CA GLN A 101 4.98 65.81 72.09
C GLN A 101 6.49 65.93 71.86
N ASN A 102 6.87 66.36 70.66
CA ASN A 102 8.28 66.48 70.29
C ASN A 102 9.05 67.47 71.17
N GLY A 103 10.17 67.02 71.74
CA GLY A 103 11.01 67.81 72.64
C GLY A 103 10.84 67.46 74.12
N GLU A 104 9.74 66.82 74.49
CA GLU A 104 9.41 66.52 75.88
C GLU A 104 9.97 65.18 76.38
N ARG A 105 9.99 65.01 77.71
CA ARG A 105 10.38 63.77 78.38
C ARG A 105 9.28 63.25 79.29
N HIS A 106 8.79 62.06 79.01
CA HIS A 106 7.77 61.40 79.81
C HIS A 106 7.98 59.87 79.86
N GLU A 107 7.82 59.24 81.02
CA GLU A 107 8.03 57.79 81.17
C GLU A 107 7.05 56.98 80.30
N GLY A 108 5.82 57.47 80.12
CA GLY A 108 4.84 56.86 79.23
C GLY A 108 5.26 56.83 77.76
N SER A 109 6.24 57.64 77.35
CA SER A 109 6.75 57.60 75.97
C SER A 109 7.50 56.31 75.66
N ILE A 110 7.97 55.55 76.67
CA ILE A 110 8.58 54.23 76.47
C ILE A 110 7.51 53.25 75.96
N ALA A 111 6.41 53.10 76.70
CA ALA A 111 5.31 52.21 76.34
C ALA A 111 4.69 52.60 74.98
N LEU A 112 4.51 53.90 74.72
CA LEU A 112 4.03 54.40 73.43
C LEU A 112 4.93 53.96 72.26
N LYS A 113 6.25 54.07 72.42
CA LYS A 113 7.22 53.64 71.40
C LYS A 113 7.21 52.13 71.18
N GLU A 114 7.06 51.35 72.25
CA GLU A 114 6.93 49.88 72.16
C GLU A 114 5.67 49.50 71.38
N GLN A 115 4.53 50.12 71.68
CA GLN A 115 3.26 49.88 71.01
C GLN A 115 3.29 50.32 69.53
N LEU A 116 3.87 51.48 69.22
CA LEU A 116 4.08 51.91 67.84
C LEU A 116 5.03 50.97 67.07
N THR A 117 6.03 50.39 67.75
CA THR A 117 6.92 49.38 67.15
C THR A 117 6.16 48.08 66.89
N ILE A 118 5.35 47.62 67.84
CA ILE A 118 4.45 46.46 67.67
C ILE A 118 3.54 46.65 66.45
N LEU A 119 3.02 47.86 66.25
CA LEU A 119 2.11 48.17 65.14
C LEU A 119 2.83 48.46 63.81
N GLY A 120 4.17 48.52 63.80
CA GLY A 120 4.97 48.75 62.60
C GLY A 120 5.14 50.22 62.18
N TYR A 121 4.70 51.18 63.00
CA TYR A 121 4.90 52.62 62.75
C TYR A 121 6.31 53.11 63.09
N THR A 122 7.07 52.35 63.89
CA THR A 122 8.44 52.70 64.30
C THR A 122 9.30 51.45 64.45
N ASP A 123 10.62 51.62 64.57
CA ASP A 123 11.61 50.53 64.65
C ASP A 123 12.51 50.64 65.91
N PHE A 124 11.97 51.11 67.02
CA PHE A 124 12.75 51.36 68.23
C PHE A 124 13.25 50.07 68.89
N THR A 125 14.56 49.88 68.95
CA THR A 125 15.18 48.71 69.64
C THR A 125 15.49 48.95 71.12
N ASN A 126 15.49 50.21 71.57
CA ASN A 126 15.73 50.59 72.97
C ASN A 126 14.97 51.88 73.29
N PRO A 127 13.65 51.80 73.51
CA PRO A 127 12.81 52.96 73.77
C PRO A 127 13.22 53.65 75.07
N ASN A 128 13.15 54.99 75.07
CA ASN A 128 13.47 55.83 76.22
C ASN A 128 12.40 56.91 76.38
N SER A 129 12.42 57.64 77.50
CA SER A 129 11.39 58.63 77.83
C SER A 129 11.41 59.91 76.98
N PHE A 130 12.36 60.11 76.06
CA PHE A 130 12.40 61.31 75.22
C PHE A 130 11.51 61.18 73.99
N TYR A 131 10.48 62.00 73.87
CA TYR A 131 9.63 62.07 72.71
C TYR A 131 10.31 62.95 71.65
N GLY A 132 10.92 62.32 70.64
CA GLY A 132 11.64 63.03 69.57
C GLY A 132 10.93 62.93 68.22
N SER A 133 11.52 63.54 67.19
CA SER A 133 10.95 63.60 65.84
C SER A 133 10.60 62.24 65.22
N GLY A 134 11.30 61.16 65.59
CA GLY A 134 10.96 59.80 65.16
C GLY A 134 9.68 59.24 65.79
N THR A 135 9.41 59.60 67.05
CA THR A 135 8.16 59.22 67.73
C THR A 135 7.01 60.08 67.23
N GLU A 136 7.25 61.39 67.05
CA GLU A 136 6.28 62.30 66.44
C GLU A 136 5.83 61.81 65.06
N ARG A 137 6.77 61.43 64.20
CA ARG A 137 6.45 60.87 62.88
C ARG A 137 5.60 59.61 62.98
N GLY A 138 5.98 58.65 63.84
CA GLY A 138 5.20 57.41 64.01
C GLY A 138 3.80 57.65 64.57
N VAL A 139 3.64 58.66 65.43
CA VAL A 139 2.32 59.08 65.92
C VAL A 139 1.51 59.78 64.85
N ARG A 140 2.10 60.66 64.03
CA ARG A 140 1.42 61.29 62.89
C ARG A 140 0.96 60.25 61.87
N GLU A 141 1.82 59.29 61.53
CA GLU A 141 1.47 58.19 60.62
C GLU A 141 0.32 57.35 61.20
N PHE A 142 0.37 57.00 62.49
CA PHE A 142 -0.75 56.30 63.15
C PHE A 142 -2.04 57.13 63.16
N GLN A 143 -1.94 58.44 63.43
CA GLN A 143 -3.07 59.35 63.44
C GLN A 143 -3.74 59.41 62.06
N SER A 144 -2.93 59.58 61.01
CA SER A 144 -3.37 59.59 59.61
C SER A 144 -4.09 58.28 59.23
N ASP A 145 -3.51 57.12 59.56
CA ASP A 145 -4.07 55.79 59.26
C ASP A 145 -5.39 55.48 60.01
N HIS A 146 -5.72 56.27 61.02
CA HIS A 146 -6.89 56.07 61.88
C HIS A 146 -7.82 57.29 61.95
N ASP A 147 -7.73 58.19 60.96
CA ASP A 147 -8.57 59.38 60.83
C ASP A 147 -8.60 60.26 62.10
N LEU A 148 -7.44 60.38 62.77
CA LEU A 148 -7.22 61.27 63.91
C LEU A 148 -6.48 62.55 63.47
N PRO A 149 -6.62 63.69 64.18
CA PRO A 149 -5.87 64.91 63.88
C PRO A 149 -4.35 64.68 63.90
N GLU A 150 -3.67 65.01 62.80
CA GLU A 150 -2.24 64.73 62.55
C GLU A 150 -1.28 65.71 63.26
N SER A 151 -1.51 65.95 64.56
CA SER A 151 -0.70 66.86 65.38
C SER A 151 0.72 66.33 65.65
N GLY A 152 0.91 65.01 65.67
CA GLY A 152 2.10 64.38 66.22
C GLY A 152 2.18 64.46 67.74
N ILE A 153 1.12 64.95 68.41
CA ILE A 153 0.94 64.90 69.85
C ILE A 153 0.11 63.66 70.16
N ALA A 154 0.65 62.76 71.00
CA ALA A 154 -0.10 61.57 71.41
C ALA A 154 -1.04 61.92 72.57
N ASP A 155 -2.17 62.55 72.23
CA ASP A 155 -3.25 62.82 73.17
C ASP A 155 -3.86 61.54 73.77
N GLU A 156 -4.78 61.67 74.71
CA GLU A 156 -5.38 60.52 75.41
C GLU A 156 -6.09 59.56 74.45
N ARG A 157 -6.80 60.07 73.44
CA ARG A 157 -7.52 59.27 72.46
C ARG A 157 -6.55 58.49 71.57
N THR A 158 -5.52 59.16 71.07
CA THR A 158 -4.44 58.59 70.26
C THR A 158 -3.72 57.48 71.03
N ARG A 159 -3.30 57.73 72.29
CA ARG A 159 -2.61 56.72 73.10
C ARG A 159 -3.49 55.52 73.43
N SER A 160 -4.77 55.74 73.75
CA SER A 160 -5.70 54.66 74.06
C SER A 160 -5.92 53.76 72.84
N LEU A 161 -6.07 54.33 71.64
CA LEU A 161 -6.24 53.56 70.41
C LEU A 161 -4.95 52.82 70.02
N ILE A 162 -3.77 53.45 70.18
CA ILE A 162 -2.47 52.78 69.97
C ILE A 162 -2.35 51.55 70.89
N GLN A 163 -2.69 51.71 72.17
CA GLN A 163 -2.65 50.61 73.13
C GLN A 163 -3.62 49.49 72.75
N GLU A 164 -4.90 49.81 72.48
CA GLU A 164 -5.92 48.84 72.07
C GLU A 164 -5.48 48.04 70.84
N LYS A 165 -4.98 48.74 69.82
CA LYS A 165 -4.52 48.13 68.56
C LYS A 165 -3.28 47.25 68.78
N ALA A 166 -2.36 47.61 69.66
CA ALA A 166 -1.14 46.85 69.93
C ALA A 166 -1.41 45.58 70.76
N GLU A 167 -2.34 45.65 71.71
CA GLU A 167 -2.74 44.53 72.57
C GLU A 167 -3.72 43.55 71.88
N GLY A 168 -4.46 44.03 70.87
CA GLY A 168 -5.42 43.24 70.10
C GLY A 168 -4.81 42.06 69.30
N PRO A 169 -5.66 41.31 68.56
CA PRO A 169 -5.24 40.13 67.81
C PRO A 169 -4.12 40.39 66.81
N LEU A 170 -3.29 39.35 66.59
CA LEU A 170 -2.20 39.34 65.62
C LEU A 170 -2.74 39.58 64.21
N ARG A 171 -2.20 40.59 63.53
CA ARG A 171 -2.57 40.97 62.16
C ARG A 171 -1.39 41.58 61.42
N ASN A 172 -1.56 41.79 60.12
CA ASN A 172 -0.56 42.46 59.30
C ASN A 172 -0.78 43.99 59.31
N PRO A 173 0.25 44.83 59.50
CA PRO A 173 1.57 44.51 60.05
C PRO A 173 1.55 44.52 61.59
N MET A 174 2.14 43.50 62.21
CA MET A 174 2.46 43.51 63.65
C MET A 174 3.79 42.82 63.92
N TYR A 175 4.51 43.28 64.94
CA TYR A 175 5.74 42.70 65.47
C TYR A 175 5.53 42.26 66.92
N ARG A 176 5.24 40.97 67.15
CA ARG A 176 5.03 40.39 68.49
C ARG A 176 5.57 38.95 68.55
N GLU A 177 6.10 38.57 69.72
CA GLU A 177 6.76 37.26 69.91
C GLU A 177 5.81 36.07 69.71
N ASP A 178 4.52 36.21 70.01
CA ASP A 178 3.51 35.18 69.78
C ASP A 178 3.23 34.89 68.30
N ALA A 179 3.68 35.75 67.36
CA ALA A 179 3.66 35.45 65.93
C ALA A 179 4.61 34.31 65.53
N VAL A 180 5.66 34.04 66.32
CA VAL A 180 6.60 32.93 66.10
C VAL A 180 5.88 31.59 66.26
N GLU A 181 5.17 31.41 67.38
CA GLU A 181 4.40 30.20 67.68
C GLU A 181 3.28 29.98 66.66
N LEU A 182 2.56 31.03 66.29
CA LEU A 182 1.54 30.97 65.23
C LEU A 182 2.12 30.42 63.92
N LYS A 183 3.30 30.92 63.50
CA LYS A 183 3.97 30.47 62.26
C LYS A 183 4.44 29.02 62.33
N GLU A 184 4.97 28.59 63.48
CA GLU A 184 5.35 27.20 63.71
C GLU A 184 4.14 26.27 63.59
N ASN A 185 3.02 26.65 64.21
CA ASN A 185 1.79 25.89 64.16
C ASN A 185 1.18 25.85 62.74
N LEU A 186 1.13 26.97 62.04
CA LEU A 186 0.67 27.01 60.64
C LEU A 186 1.57 26.18 59.71
N THR A 187 2.87 26.10 59.99
CA THR A 187 3.80 25.26 59.23
C THR A 187 3.55 23.78 59.51
N LEU A 188 3.39 23.41 60.78
CA LEU A 188 3.06 22.04 61.20
C LEU A 188 1.73 21.55 60.59
N LEU A 189 0.74 22.44 60.52
CA LEU A 189 -0.57 22.16 59.93
C LEU A 189 -0.58 22.19 58.39
N GLY A 190 0.55 22.47 57.73
CA GLY A 190 0.66 22.48 56.26
C GLY A 190 0.03 23.70 55.58
N TYR A 191 -0.25 24.78 56.33
CA TYR A 191 -0.79 26.03 55.80
C TYR A 191 0.29 27.00 55.31
N THR A 192 1.51 26.86 55.84
CA THR A 192 2.69 27.66 55.46
C THR A 192 3.94 26.79 55.43
N ASN A 193 5.07 27.36 55.01
CA ASN A 193 6.36 26.64 54.96
C ASN A 193 7.49 27.51 55.50
N PHE A 194 7.33 28.04 56.72
CA PHE A 194 8.36 28.89 57.32
C PHE A 194 9.53 28.06 57.82
N THR A 195 10.74 28.37 57.33
CA THR A 195 11.98 27.70 57.76
C THR A 195 12.68 28.42 58.91
N SER A 196 12.33 29.68 59.16
CA SER A 196 12.85 30.49 60.28
C SER A 196 11.78 31.48 60.74
N PRO A 197 10.80 31.03 61.54
CA PRO A 197 9.77 31.87 62.12
C PRO A 197 10.37 33.06 62.89
N ASN A 198 9.76 34.24 62.73
CA ASN A 198 10.14 35.47 63.42
C ASN A 198 8.88 36.21 63.89
N ASN A 199 9.07 37.21 64.75
CA ASN A 199 8.00 37.94 65.41
C ASN A 199 7.19 38.88 64.50
N PHE A 200 7.55 39.04 63.22
CA PHE A 200 6.79 39.85 62.28
C PHE A 200 5.65 39.05 61.65
N TYR A 201 4.38 39.42 61.85
CA TYR A 201 3.23 38.72 61.27
C TYR A 201 3.34 38.64 59.74
N GLY A 202 3.27 39.78 59.04
CA GLY A 202 3.47 39.88 57.60
C GLY A 202 2.43 39.15 56.72
N SER A 203 2.50 39.40 55.43
CA SER A 203 1.54 38.87 54.45
C SER A 203 1.59 37.35 54.27
N GLY A 204 2.75 36.72 54.54
CA GLY A 204 2.88 35.26 54.47
C GLY A 204 2.08 34.55 55.57
N THR A 205 2.09 35.09 56.79
CA THR A 205 1.28 34.53 57.90
C THR A 205 -0.18 34.83 57.67
N GLU A 206 -0.51 36.05 57.23
CA GLU A 206 -1.87 36.45 56.85
C GLU A 206 -2.49 35.48 55.83
N ALA A 207 -1.75 35.12 54.76
CA ALA A 207 -2.20 34.17 53.76
C ALA A 207 -2.42 32.75 54.33
N GLY A 208 -1.56 32.31 55.24
CA GLY A 208 -1.71 31.03 55.95
C GLY A 208 -2.96 31.01 56.84
N VAL A 209 -3.19 32.09 57.58
CA VAL A 209 -4.37 32.28 58.42
C VAL A 209 -5.64 32.33 57.58
N LEU A 210 -5.67 33.09 56.48
CA LEU A 210 -6.82 33.15 55.56
C LEU A 210 -7.16 31.78 54.97
N LYS A 211 -6.14 30.99 54.58
CA LYS A 211 -6.37 29.64 54.06
C LYS A 211 -6.97 28.72 55.13
N LEU A 212 -6.48 28.80 56.37
CA LEU A 212 -7.04 28.03 57.49
C LEU A 212 -8.47 28.48 57.83
N GLN A 213 -8.71 29.79 57.88
CA GLN A 213 -10.04 30.34 58.16
C GLN A 213 -11.07 29.82 57.17
N ARG A 214 -10.74 29.86 55.87
CA ARG A 214 -11.57 29.32 54.79
C ARG A 214 -11.78 27.81 54.86
N ASP A 215 -10.75 27.06 55.25
CA ASP A 215 -10.85 25.59 55.35
C ASP A 215 -11.75 25.10 56.50
N TYR A 216 -12.03 25.97 57.48
CA TYR A 216 -12.82 25.66 58.67
C TYR A 216 -13.97 26.64 58.92
N ASP A 217 -14.41 27.36 57.88
CA ASP A 217 -15.55 28.28 57.91
C ASP A 217 -15.48 29.33 59.05
N LEU A 218 -14.29 29.88 59.29
CA LEU A 218 -14.06 31.01 60.22
C LEU A 218 -14.14 32.36 59.49
N ASP A 219 -14.14 33.46 60.24
CA ASP A 219 -14.12 34.81 59.64
C ASP A 219 -12.81 35.03 58.86
N GLU A 220 -12.90 35.18 57.53
CA GLU A 220 -11.77 35.31 56.61
C GLU A 220 -11.13 36.71 56.64
N SER A 221 -10.76 37.17 57.84
CA SER A 221 -10.18 38.50 58.07
C SER A 221 -8.66 38.54 57.89
N GLY A 222 -8.00 37.38 57.88
CA GLY A 222 -6.54 37.29 57.92
C GLY A 222 -5.94 37.71 59.26
N VAL A 223 -6.77 37.97 60.25
CA VAL A 223 -6.41 38.27 61.64
C VAL A 223 -6.46 36.98 62.45
N ALA A 224 -5.41 36.67 63.19
CA ALA A 224 -5.39 35.54 64.11
C ALA A 224 -6.10 35.89 65.42
N ASP A 225 -7.43 35.95 65.34
CA ASP A 225 -8.33 36.17 66.47
C ASP A 225 -8.47 34.95 67.39
N GLU A 226 -9.27 35.09 68.45
CA GLU A 226 -9.45 34.03 69.46
C GLU A 226 -9.99 32.73 68.85
N ALA A 227 -10.93 32.82 67.90
CA ALA A 227 -11.50 31.65 67.24
C ALA A 227 -10.47 30.92 66.35
N THR A 228 -9.67 31.70 65.61
CA THR A 228 -8.59 31.18 64.76
C THR A 228 -7.52 30.48 65.59
N LEU A 229 -7.06 31.10 66.67
CA LEU A 229 -6.03 30.53 67.55
C LEU A 229 -6.54 29.26 68.25
N ALA A 230 -7.79 29.26 68.75
CA ALA A 230 -8.40 28.09 69.36
C ALA A 230 -8.52 26.92 68.37
N LYS A 231 -8.83 27.21 67.09
CA LYS A 231 -8.89 26.18 66.05
C LYS A 231 -7.50 25.61 65.75
N ILE A 232 -6.48 26.46 65.62
CA ILE A 232 -5.08 26.04 65.43
C ILE A 232 -4.64 25.13 66.57
N GLU A 233 -4.88 25.54 67.82
CA GLU A 233 -4.52 24.74 69.00
C GLU A 233 -5.21 23.37 69.00
N ALA A 234 -6.50 23.31 68.66
CA ALA A 234 -7.25 22.06 68.57
C ALA A 234 -6.68 21.11 67.50
N LEU A 235 -6.24 21.64 66.35
CA LEU A 235 -5.67 20.85 65.26
C LEU A 235 -4.27 20.33 65.61
N VAL A 236 -3.41 21.18 66.18
CA VAL A 236 -2.05 20.80 66.61
C VAL A 236 -2.10 19.71 67.68
N ASN A 237 -3.07 19.78 68.58
CA ASN A 237 -3.28 18.81 69.65
C ASN A 237 -4.17 17.62 69.27
N SER A 238 -4.40 17.38 67.97
CA SER A 238 -5.17 16.24 67.50
C SER A 238 -4.57 14.92 68.00
N PRO A 239 -5.38 13.96 68.49
CA PRO A 239 -4.91 12.63 68.88
C PRO A 239 -4.50 11.76 67.67
N PHE A 240 -4.74 12.22 66.44
CA PHE A 240 -4.41 11.52 65.20
C PHE A 240 -3.18 12.11 64.52
N ARG A 241 -2.07 12.14 65.26
CA ARG A 241 -0.76 12.62 64.80
C ARG A 241 0.34 11.67 65.26
N ASN A 242 1.51 11.77 64.64
CA ASN A 242 2.64 10.89 64.94
C ASN A 242 3.05 10.94 66.42
N GLY A 243 3.19 9.77 67.03
CA GLY A 243 3.57 9.59 68.44
C GLY A 243 2.39 9.35 69.39
N GLU A 244 1.15 9.65 68.97
CA GLU A 244 -0.04 9.51 69.81
C GLU A 244 -0.68 8.12 69.71
N ARG A 245 -1.60 7.81 70.64
CA ARG A 245 -2.42 6.60 70.63
C ARG A 245 -3.89 6.93 70.68
N HIS A 246 -4.67 6.40 69.74
CA HIS A 246 -6.12 6.54 69.70
C HIS A 246 -6.76 5.31 69.06
N GLU A 247 -7.84 4.78 69.64
CA GLU A 247 -8.47 3.53 69.17
C GLU A 247 -8.98 3.63 67.72
N GLU A 248 -9.56 4.78 67.35
CA GLU A 248 -10.00 5.03 65.96
C GLU A 248 -8.83 5.08 64.94
N SER A 249 -7.57 5.11 65.39
CA SER A 249 -6.42 4.97 64.49
C SER A 249 -6.38 3.59 63.83
N ILE A 250 -7.03 2.57 64.42
CA ILE A 250 -7.17 1.25 63.80
C ILE A 250 -8.03 1.36 62.54
N ALA A 251 -9.24 1.93 62.65
CA ALA A 251 -10.16 2.11 61.53
C ALA A 251 -9.54 3.00 60.44
N LEU A 252 -8.87 4.09 60.82
CA LEU A 252 -8.15 4.96 59.89
C LEU A 252 -7.11 4.19 59.06
N LYS A 253 -6.33 3.31 59.71
CA LYS A 253 -5.32 2.48 59.04
C LYS A 253 -5.95 1.45 58.09
N GLU A 254 -7.07 0.85 58.50
CA GLU A 254 -7.82 -0.08 57.66
C GLU A 254 -8.34 0.62 56.40
N GLN A 255 -8.92 1.82 56.55
CA GLN A 255 -9.42 2.62 55.44
C GLN A 255 -8.29 3.09 54.50
N LEU A 256 -7.15 3.53 55.04
CA LEU A 256 -5.96 3.85 54.24
C LEU A 256 -5.40 2.63 53.50
N THR A 257 -5.50 1.44 54.11
CA THR A 257 -5.11 0.17 53.45
C THR A 257 -6.08 -0.18 52.33
N ILE A 258 -7.39 -0.04 52.56
CA ILE A 258 -8.43 -0.19 51.53
C ILE A 258 -8.14 0.72 50.34
N LEU A 259 -7.76 1.98 50.59
CA LEU A 259 -7.47 2.97 49.56
C LEU A 259 -6.07 2.84 48.95
N GLY A 260 -5.24 1.91 49.42
CA GLY A 260 -3.92 1.64 48.87
C GLY A 260 -2.78 2.59 49.30
N TYR A 261 -3.03 3.48 50.28
CA TYR A 261 -2.00 4.38 50.82
C TYR A 261 -1.09 3.70 51.84
N THR A 262 -1.49 2.54 52.37
CA THR A 262 -0.72 1.76 53.36
C THR A 262 -0.94 0.26 53.19
N ASP A 263 -0.11 -0.57 53.83
CA ASP A 263 -0.13 -2.04 53.74
C ASP A 263 -0.24 -2.73 55.12
N PHE A 264 -1.04 -2.15 56.03
CA PHE A 264 -1.14 -2.66 57.40
C PHE A 264 -1.86 -4.02 57.45
N THR A 265 -1.16 -5.06 57.91
CA THR A 265 -1.73 -6.40 58.11
C THR A 265 -2.32 -6.64 59.50
N ASN A 266 -1.92 -5.82 60.49
CA ASN A 266 -2.45 -5.87 61.86
C ASN A 266 -2.44 -4.46 62.47
N PRO A 267 -3.43 -3.62 62.12
CA PRO A 267 -3.51 -2.24 62.59
C PRO A 267 -3.71 -2.18 64.10
N ASN A 268 -3.10 -1.19 64.74
CA ASN A 268 -3.17 -0.95 66.18
C ASN A 268 -3.40 0.54 66.47
N SER A 269 -3.68 0.90 67.73
CA SER A 269 -4.03 2.28 68.10
C SER A 269 -2.86 3.29 68.04
N PHE A 270 -1.62 2.88 67.78
CA PHE A 270 -0.47 3.80 67.74
C PHE A 270 -0.34 4.48 66.37
N TYR A 271 -0.45 5.81 66.33
CA TYR A 271 -0.24 6.59 65.12
C TYR A 271 1.25 6.84 64.95
N GLY A 272 1.91 6.06 64.09
CA GLY A 272 3.35 6.15 63.83
C GLY A 272 3.68 6.79 62.48
N SER A 273 4.97 6.87 62.16
CA SER A 273 5.47 7.47 60.91
C SER A 273 4.91 6.84 59.64
N GLY A 274 4.58 5.55 59.65
CA GLY A 274 3.92 4.88 58.51
C GLY A 274 2.50 5.37 58.27
N THR A 275 1.74 5.65 59.33
CA THR A 275 0.38 6.23 59.23
C THR A 275 0.45 7.69 58.84
N GLU A 276 1.36 8.46 59.43
CA GLU A 276 1.62 9.85 59.06
C GLU A 276 1.93 9.98 57.57
N ARG A 277 2.80 9.11 57.04
CA ARG A 277 3.12 9.09 55.61
C ARG A 277 1.89 8.78 54.75
N GLY A 278 1.12 7.74 55.07
CA GLY A 278 -0.09 7.39 54.31
C GLY A 278 -1.14 8.49 54.36
N VAL A 279 -1.26 9.21 55.48
CA VAL A 279 -2.15 10.38 55.60
C VAL A 279 -1.64 11.57 54.81
N ARG A 280 -0.33 11.84 54.79
CA ARG A 280 0.25 12.90 53.94
C ARG A 280 0.05 12.61 52.45
N GLU A 281 0.29 11.37 52.03
CA GLU A 281 0.05 10.95 50.64
C GLU A 281 -1.43 11.12 50.28
N PHE A 282 -2.36 10.69 51.15
CA PHE A 282 -3.79 10.94 50.96
C PHE A 282 -4.14 12.43 50.92
N GLN A 283 -3.57 13.24 51.81
CA GLN A 283 -3.83 14.68 51.87
C GLN A 283 -3.37 15.37 50.58
N SER A 284 -2.17 15.04 50.10
CA SER A 284 -1.62 15.51 48.83
C SER A 284 -2.53 15.15 47.65
N ASP A 285 -2.97 13.89 47.55
CA ASP A 285 -3.80 13.40 46.44
C ASP A 285 -5.22 13.99 46.43
N HIS A 286 -5.64 14.65 47.52
CA HIS A 286 -6.97 15.23 47.71
C HIS A 286 -6.96 16.72 48.04
N ASP A 287 -5.88 17.44 47.71
CA ASP A 287 -5.74 18.89 47.89
C ASP A 287 -6.00 19.38 49.34
N LEU A 288 -5.68 18.54 50.32
CA LEU A 288 -5.73 18.87 51.74
C LEU A 288 -4.35 19.34 52.24
N PRO A 289 -4.28 20.12 53.34
CA PRO A 289 -3.00 20.48 53.94
C PRO A 289 -2.18 19.24 54.35
N GLU A 290 -0.96 19.09 53.82
CA GLU A 290 -0.05 17.94 54.02
C GLU A 290 0.61 17.88 55.41
N SER A 291 -0.18 18.02 56.47
CA SER A 291 0.31 18.01 57.85
C SER A 291 0.76 16.62 58.30
N GLY A 292 0.15 15.55 57.77
CA GLY A 292 0.24 14.21 58.34
C GLY A 292 -0.57 14.05 59.63
N ILE A 293 -1.38 15.05 59.98
CA ILE A 293 -2.36 15.00 61.06
C ILE A 293 -3.70 14.67 60.42
N ALA A 294 -4.32 13.57 60.83
CA ALA A 294 -5.64 13.18 60.32
C ALA A 294 -6.74 13.89 61.13
N ASP A 295 -6.94 15.17 60.84
CA ASP A 295 -8.03 15.96 61.39
C ASP A 295 -9.42 15.43 60.96
N GLU A 296 -10.49 16.05 61.45
CA GLU A 296 -11.87 15.60 61.15
C GLU A 296 -12.19 15.62 59.65
N ARG A 297 -11.74 16.65 58.92
CA ARG A 297 -11.93 16.75 57.48
C ARG A 297 -11.20 15.63 56.74
N THR A 298 -9.93 15.39 57.07
CA THR A 298 -9.13 14.31 56.48
C THR A 298 -9.75 12.94 56.76
N ARG A 299 -10.10 12.64 58.02
CA ARG A 299 -10.69 11.33 58.38
C ARG A 299 -12.05 11.09 57.74
N SER A 300 -12.90 12.11 57.68
CA SER A 300 -14.23 11.98 57.05
C SER A 300 -14.11 11.68 55.56
N LEU A 301 -13.17 12.35 54.87
CA LEU A 301 -12.93 12.07 53.45
C LEU A 301 -12.32 10.69 53.23
N ILE A 302 -11.36 10.26 54.06
CA ILE A 302 -10.80 8.90 54.02
C ILE A 302 -11.92 7.87 54.17
N GLN A 303 -12.80 8.05 55.14
CA GLN A 303 -13.94 7.16 55.37
C GLN A 303 -14.89 7.12 54.17
N GLU A 304 -15.37 8.28 53.70
CA GLU A 304 -16.25 8.40 52.52
C GLU A 304 -15.64 7.67 51.31
N LYS A 305 -14.35 7.92 51.06
CA LYS A 305 -13.64 7.33 49.93
C LYS A 305 -13.48 5.82 50.08
N ALA A 306 -13.21 5.29 51.27
CA ALA A 306 -13.02 3.86 51.51
C ALA A 306 -14.34 3.07 51.45
N GLU A 307 -15.44 3.65 51.93
CA GLU A 307 -16.78 3.04 51.94
C GLU A 307 -17.49 3.15 50.59
N GLY A 308 -17.15 4.15 49.78
CA GLY A 308 -17.74 4.39 48.46
C GLY A 308 -17.50 3.27 47.42
N PRO A 309 -17.97 3.47 46.18
CA PRO A 309 -17.88 2.46 45.12
C PRO A 309 -16.46 2.00 44.83
N LEU A 310 -16.36 0.73 44.43
CA LEU A 310 -15.11 0.09 44.01
C LEU A 310 -14.47 0.84 42.84
N ARG A 311 -13.20 1.19 43.00
CA ARG A 311 -12.38 1.89 42.01
C ARG A 311 -10.90 1.58 42.22
N ASN A 312 -10.07 1.98 41.25
CA ASN A 312 -8.63 1.84 41.37
C ASN A 312 -8.01 3.04 42.12
N PRO A 313 -7.04 2.84 43.03
CA PRO A 313 -6.67 1.58 43.68
C PRO A 313 -7.57 1.32 44.91
N MET A 314 -8.22 0.15 44.96
CA MET A 314 -8.90 -0.33 46.17
C MET A 314 -8.56 -1.79 46.47
N TYR A 315 -8.50 -2.12 47.76
CA TYR A 315 -8.36 -3.47 48.31
C TYR A 315 -9.57 -3.80 49.17
N ARG A 316 -10.59 -4.44 48.58
CA ARG A 316 -11.84 -4.85 49.26
C ARG A 316 -12.33 -6.20 48.75
N GLU A 317 -12.92 -7.01 49.63
CA GLU A 317 -13.36 -8.37 49.30
C GLU A 317 -14.44 -8.42 48.21
N ASP A 318 -15.30 -7.41 48.14
CA ASP A 318 -16.33 -7.29 47.11
C ASP A 318 -15.78 -7.07 45.69
N ALA A 319 -14.49 -6.73 45.54
CA ALA A 319 -13.82 -6.72 44.24
C ALA A 319 -13.70 -8.13 43.62
N VAL A 320 -13.63 -9.19 44.44
CA VAL A 320 -13.62 -10.57 43.95
C VAL A 320 -14.95 -10.91 43.29
N LEU A 321 -16.06 -10.56 43.95
CA LEU A 321 -17.41 -10.79 43.43
C LEU A 321 -17.65 -10.01 42.15
N LEU A 322 -17.23 -8.74 42.07
CA LEU A 322 -17.31 -7.95 40.84
C LEU A 322 -16.60 -8.66 39.67
N LYS A 323 -15.38 -9.16 39.89
CA LYS A 323 -14.61 -9.87 38.86
C LYS A 323 -15.28 -11.16 38.39
N GLU A 324 -15.92 -11.91 39.29
CA GLU A 324 -16.71 -13.11 38.95
C GLU A 324 -17.95 -12.75 38.12
N LYS A 325 -18.64 -11.68 38.47
CA LYS A 325 -19.79 -11.21 37.70
C LYS A 325 -19.38 -10.71 36.32
N LEU A 326 -18.29 -9.95 36.21
CA LEU A 326 -17.74 -9.48 34.93
C LEU A 326 -17.35 -10.65 34.01
N GLU A 327 -16.63 -11.65 34.53
CA GLU A 327 -16.29 -12.86 33.75
C GLU A 327 -17.54 -13.61 33.28
N THR A 328 -18.55 -13.73 34.14
CA THR A 328 -19.84 -14.38 33.81
C THR A 328 -20.57 -13.63 32.69
N ALA A 329 -20.53 -12.29 32.72
CA ALA A 329 -21.04 -11.44 31.66
C ALA A 329 -20.17 -11.43 30.39
N GLY A 330 -19.07 -12.19 30.35
CA GLY A 330 -18.16 -12.31 29.20
C GLY A 330 -17.07 -11.23 29.15
N PHE A 331 -16.81 -10.52 30.24
CA PHE A 331 -15.84 -9.42 30.31
C PHE A 331 -14.60 -9.78 31.13
N GLY A 332 -13.47 -9.89 30.44
CA GLY A 332 -12.15 -10.06 31.04
C GLY A 332 -11.92 -11.45 31.65
N SER A 333 -10.72 -11.62 32.23
CA SER A 333 -10.33 -12.80 33.00
C SER A 333 -9.36 -12.35 34.08
N PHE A 334 -9.65 -12.68 35.33
CA PHE A 334 -8.99 -12.09 36.49
C PHE A 334 -8.44 -13.12 37.46
N ALA A 335 -7.37 -12.72 38.15
CA ALA A 335 -7.05 -13.33 39.44
C ALA A 335 -8.09 -12.88 40.49
N LYS A 336 -8.66 -13.84 41.23
CA LYS A 336 -9.67 -13.63 42.29
C LYS A 336 -9.06 -13.06 43.57
N THR A 337 -8.49 -11.86 43.46
CA THR A 337 -7.92 -11.08 44.57
C THR A 337 -8.85 -9.92 44.93
N ASN A 338 -8.74 -9.45 46.18
CA ASN A 338 -9.46 -8.28 46.68
C ASN A 338 -8.92 -6.94 46.12
N TYR A 339 -7.83 -6.94 45.36
CA TYR A 339 -7.31 -5.76 44.69
C TYR A 339 -8.09 -5.47 43.41
N PHE A 340 -8.75 -4.32 43.32
CA PHE A 340 -9.45 -3.85 42.11
C PHE A 340 -8.47 -3.66 40.94
N GLY A 341 -7.53 -2.73 41.09
CA GLY A 341 -6.42 -2.53 40.16
C GLY A 341 -6.77 -2.06 38.74
N PRO A 342 -5.74 -1.76 37.92
CA PRO A 342 -5.94 -1.16 36.60
C PRO A 342 -6.64 -2.08 35.60
N GLN A 343 -6.45 -3.41 35.68
CA GLN A 343 -7.10 -4.35 34.77
C GLN A 343 -8.62 -4.36 34.99
N THR A 344 -9.07 -4.44 36.25
CA THR A 344 -10.51 -4.39 36.55
C THR A 344 -11.10 -3.03 36.20
N GLU A 345 -10.39 -1.93 36.42
CA GLU A 345 -10.82 -0.60 35.97
C GLU A 345 -11.06 -0.58 34.45
N ALA A 346 -10.10 -1.06 33.66
CA ALA A 346 -10.22 -1.09 32.20
C ALA A 346 -11.37 -2.01 31.74
N THR A 347 -11.59 -3.14 32.40
CA THR A 347 -12.71 -4.02 32.06
C THR A 347 -14.06 -3.43 32.48
N VAL A 348 -14.13 -2.73 33.61
CA VAL A 348 -15.33 -1.97 34.00
C VAL A 348 -15.63 -0.89 32.97
N LYS A 349 -14.63 -0.16 32.48
CA LYS A 349 -14.81 0.79 31.36
C LYS A 349 -15.30 0.10 30.10
N ALA A 350 -14.75 -1.05 29.72
CA ALA A 350 -15.22 -1.81 28.57
C ALA A 350 -16.69 -2.26 28.71
N PHE A 351 -17.07 -2.73 29.90
CA PHE A 351 -18.47 -3.08 30.22
C PHE A 351 -19.39 -1.85 30.16
N GLN A 352 -18.98 -0.74 30.78
CA GLN A 352 -19.72 0.52 30.77
C GLN A 352 -19.91 1.04 29.34
N SER A 353 -18.84 1.07 28.55
CA SER A 353 -18.84 1.50 27.15
C SER A 353 -19.76 0.61 26.30
N TYR A 354 -19.66 -0.72 26.48
CA TYR A 354 -20.55 -1.66 25.81
C TYR A 354 -22.00 -1.31 26.13
N TYR A 355 -22.43 -1.24 27.39
CA TYR A 355 -23.83 -0.97 27.74
C TYR A 355 -24.27 0.50 27.70
N GLY A 356 -23.40 1.44 27.28
CA GLY A 356 -23.73 2.87 27.19
C GLY A 356 -23.88 3.57 28.54
N LEU A 357 -23.14 3.12 29.56
CA LEU A 357 -23.04 3.75 30.87
C LEU A 357 -21.93 4.81 30.90
N THR A 358 -21.84 5.59 31.99
CA THR A 358 -20.70 6.49 32.23
C THR A 358 -19.40 5.71 32.31
N GLU A 359 -18.44 6.00 31.42
CA GLU A 359 -17.16 5.29 31.32
C GLU A 359 -16.10 5.84 32.29
N ASP A 360 -16.36 5.74 33.59
CA ASP A 360 -15.46 6.23 34.65
C ASP A 360 -14.57 5.14 35.26
N GLY A 361 -14.83 3.86 34.95
CA GLY A 361 -14.12 2.71 35.53
C GLY A 361 -14.47 2.44 36.99
N ILE A 362 -15.49 3.10 37.52
CA ILE A 362 -15.99 2.94 38.88
C ILE A 362 -17.16 1.97 38.85
N ALA A 363 -17.11 0.91 39.67
CA ALA A 363 -18.22 -0.01 39.82
C ALA A 363 -19.28 0.56 40.78
N GLY A 364 -19.92 1.65 40.35
CA GLY A 364 -21.03 2.31 41.02
C GLY A 364 -22.36 1.56 40.86
N GLU A 365 -23.43 2.13 41.44
CA GLU A 365 -24.77 1.52 41.48
C GLU A 365 -25.31 1.13 40.10
N SER A 366 -25.19 2.02 39.11
CA SER A 366 -25.64 1.76 37.74
C SER A 366 -24.87 0.63 37.05
N THR A 367 -23.56 0.55 37.28
CA THR A 367 -22.70 -0.50 36.72
C THR A 367 -23.05 -1.85 37.33
N LEU A 368 -23.20 -1.91 38.65
CA LEU A 368 -23.56 -3.14 39.36
C LEU A 368 -24.98 -3.61 39.00
N ALA A 369 -25.95 -2.70 38.94
CA ALA A 369 -27.32 -3.04 38.56
C ALA A 369 -27.40 -3.59 37.13
N LYS A 370 -26.66 -3.01 36.17
CA LYS A 370 -26.62 -3.52 34.80
C LYS A 370 -25.93 -4.89 34.72
N LEU A 371 -24.87 -5.08 35.51
CA LEU A 371 -24.17 -6.36 35.57
C LEU A 371 -25.09 -7.46 36.11
N ASP A 372 -25.87 -7.16 37.15
CA ASP A 372 -26.87 -8.06 37.72
C ASP A 372 -27.99 -8.37 36.71
N GLU A 373 -28.51 -7.37 36.00
CA GLU A 373 -29.50 -7.57 34.93
C GLU A 373 -29.01 -8.56 33.85
N VAL A 374 -27.73 -8.46 33.45
CA VAL A 374 -27.15 -9.34 32.42
C VAL A 374 -26.99 -10.77 32.94
N ILE A 375 -26.39 -10.96 34.11
CA ILE A 375 -26.13 -12.30 34.66
C ILE A 375 -27.39 -13.00 35.17
N GLU A 376 -28.46 -12.26 35.49
CA GLU A 376 -29.76 -12.81 35.89
C GLU A 376 -30.71 -13.02 34.70
N SER A 377 -30.25 -12.80 33.46
CA SER A 377 -31.05 -13.00 32.26
C SER A 377 -31.65 -14.41 32.20
N PRO A 378 -32.94 -14.58 31.84
CA PRO A 378 -33.55 -15.90 31.70
C PRO A 378 -33.06 -16.66 30.45
N PHE A 379 -32.22 -16.04 29.62
CA PHE A 379 -31.64 -16.61 28.41
C PHE A 379 -30.20 -17.07 28.64
N GLN A 380 -30.03 -17.96 29.63
CA GLN A 380 -28.74 -18.55 30.00
C GLN A 380 -28.90 -20.03 30.35
N ASN A 381 -27.78 -20.76 30.40
CA ASN A 381 -27.80 -22.20 30.62
C ASN A 381 -28.43 -22.59 31.96
N GLY A 382 -29.41 -23.50 31.91
CA GLY A 382 -30.15 -23.99 33.07
C GLY A 382 -31.55 -23.37 33.22
N GLU A 383 -31.80 -22.24 32.57
CA GLU A 383 -33.07 -21.50 32.70
C GLU A 383 -34.13 -21.94 31.69
N ARG A 384 -35.38 -21.53 31.95
CA ARG A 384 -36.53 -21.78 31.06
C ARG A 384 -37.24 -20.47 30.73
N HIS A 385 -37.40 -20.20 29.44
CA HIS A 385 -38.14 -19.05 28.94
C HIS A 385 -38.82 -19.38 27.60
N GLU A 386 -40.05 -18.94 27.38
CA GLU A 386 -40.82 -19.29 26.16
C GLU A 386 -40.15 -18.71 24.89
N GLU A 387 -39.60 -17.50 24.98
CA GLU A 387 -38.86 -16.89 23.85
C GLU A 387 -37.55 -17.60 23.52
N SER A 388 -37.07 -18.53 24.37
CA SER A 388 -35.93 -19.39 24.02
C SER A 388 -36.26 -20.32 22.85
N ILE A 389 -37.53 -20.56 22.55
CA ILE A 389 -37.95 -21.30 21.35
C ILE A 389 -37.59 -20.49 20.09
N ALA A 390 -38.02 -19.22 20.02
CA ALA A 390 -37.73 -18.34 18.90
C ALA A 390 -36.22 -18.11 18.72
N LEU A 391 -35.49 -17.89 19.82
CA LEU A 391 -34.03 -17.76 19.79
C LEU A 391 -33.35 -18.98 19.14
N LYS A 392 -33.80 -20.20 19.50
CA LYS A 392 -33.26 -21.44 18.93
C LYS A 392 -33.61 -21.61 17.46
N GLU A 393 -34.82 -21.21 17.05
CA GLU A 393 -35.22 -21.21 15.63
C GLU A 393 -34.34 -20.26 14.82
N GLN A 394 -34.11 -19.05 15.33
CA GLN A 394 -33.24 -18.05 14.69
C GLN A 394 -31.78 -18.52 14.62
N LEU A 395 -31.22 -19.08 15.69
CA LEU A 395 -29.88 -19.67 15.67
C LEU A 395 -29.77 -20.84 14.68
N THR A 396 -30.84 -21.61 14.51
CA THR A 396 -30.90 -22.71 13.52
C THR A 396 -30.97 -22.15 12.10
N ILE A 397 -31.76 -21.10 11.86
CA ILE A 397 -31.79 -20.35 10.60
C ILE A 397 -30.38 -19.86 10.25
N LEU A 398 -29.62 -19.37 11.23
CA LEU A 398 -28.28 -18.83 11.05
C LEU A 398 -27.18 -19.91 11.00
N GLY A 399 -27.52 -21.18 11.22
CA GLY A 399 -26.58 -22.30 11.16
C GLY A 399 -25.72 -22.52 12.41
N TYR A 400 -25.97 -21.81 13.52
CA TYR A 400 -25.27 -22.00 14.80
C TYR A 400 -25.78 -23.23 15.58
N THR A 401 -26.97 -23.72 15.25
CA THR A 401 -27.58 -24.89 15.90
C THR A 401 -28.39 -25.73 14.92
N ASP A 402 -28.77 -26.96 15.30
CA ASP A 402 -29.51 -27.92 14.48
C ASP A 402 -30.82 -28.41 15.14
N PHE A 403 -31.52 -27.52 15.85
CA PHE A 403 -32.72 -27.89 16.59
C PHE A 403 -33.89 -28.24 15.68
N THR A 404 -34.37 -29.49 15.75
CA THR A 404 -35.54 -29.96 14.99
C THR A 404 -36.88 -29.77 15.73
N ASN A 405 -36.84 -29.63 17.06
CA ASN A 405 -38.01 -29.37 17.89
C ASN A 405 -37.61 -28.52 19.11
N PRO A 406 -37.45 -27.19 18.93
CA PRO A 406 -37.01 -26.30 19.98
C PRO A 406 -38.04 -26.25 21.13
N ASN A 407 -37.54 -26.07 22.34
CA ASN A 407 -38.34 -25.98 23.57
C ASN A 407 -37.83 -24.83 24.45
N SER A 408 -38.56 -24.48 25.50
CA SER A 408 -38.22 -23.33 26.37
C SER A 408 -36.96 -23.48 27.23
N PHE A 409 -36.34 -24.67 27.31
CA PHE A 409 -35.15 -24.90 28.16
C PHE A 409 -33.87 -24.44 27.47
N TYR A 410 -33.19 -23.45 28.02
CA TYR A 410 -31.89 -22.99 27.52
C TYR A 410 -30.81 -23.91 28.10
N GLY A 411 -30.33 -24.86 27.30
CA GLY A 411 -29.31 -25.83 27.71
C GLY A 411 -27.95 -25.54 27.10
N SER A 412 -26.97 -26.40 27.39
CA SER A 412 -25.58 -26.26 26.90
C SER A 412 -25.44 -26.20 25.37
N GLY A 413 -26.35 -26.83 24.62
CA GLY A 413 -26.39 -26.71 23.16
C GLY A 413 -26.76 -25.31 22.67
N THR A 414 -27.69 -24.64 23.36
CA THR A 414 -28.08 -23.25 23.04
C THR A 414 -27.00 -22.27 23.49
N GLU A 415 -26.45 -22.47 24.70
CA GLU A 415 -25.32 -21.70 25.20
C GLU A 415 -24.14 -21.73 24.24
N ARG A 416 -23.79 -22.91 23.70
CA ARG A 416 -22.73 -23.05 22.69
C ARG A 416 -23.05 -22.27 21.42
N GLY A 417 -24.26 -22.42 20.86
CA GLY A 417 -24.66 -21.70 19.65
C GLY A 417 -24.66 -20.18 19.85
N VAL A 418 -25.05 -19.70 21.04
CA VAL A 418 -24.97 -18.27 21.39
C VAL A 418 -23.54 -17.80 21.57
N ARG A 419 -22.65 -18.58 22.18
CA ARG A 419 -21.21 -18.23 22.26
C ARG A 419 -20.58 -18.15 20.88
N GLU A 420 -20.85 -19.13 20.02
CA GLU A 420 -20.36 -19.12 18.63
C GLU A 420 -20.87 -17.88 17.87
N PHE A 421 -22.17 -17.55 18.00
CA PHE A 421 -22.73 -16.32 17.44
C PHE A 421 -22.08 -15.05 18.01
N GLN A 422 -21.88 -14.99 19.33
CA GLN A 422 -21.25 -13.85 20.01
C GLN A 422 -19.82 -13.64 19.51
N SER A 423 -19.04 -14.72 19.40
CA SER A 423 -17.69 -14.71 18.87
C SER A 423 -17.64 -14.21 17.42
N ASP A 424 -18.54 -14.69 16.55
CA ASP A 424 -18.57 -14.30 15.12
C ASP A 424 -19.01 -12.85 14.89
N HIS A 425 -19.59 -12.20 15.91
CA HIS A 425 -20.15 -10.86 15.84
C HIS A 425 -19.53 -9.88 16.85
N ASP A 426 -18.33 -10.17 17.36
CA ASP A 426 -17.58 -9.32 18.29
C ASP A 426 -18.38 -8.90 19.54
N LEU A 427 -19.24 -9.79 20.03
CA LEU A 427 -19.99 -9.63 21.27
C LEU A 427 -19.28 -10.36 22.43
N PRO A 428 -19.51 -9.96 23.70
CA PRO A 428 -18.98 -10.69 24.85
C PRO A 428 -19.41 -12.17 24.86
N GLU A 429 -18.46 -13.10 24.85
CA GLU A 429 -18.67 -14.56 24.76
C GLU A 429 -19.17 -15.20 26.07
N SER A 430 -20.22 -14.62 26.67
CA SER A 430 -20.82 -15.11 27.92
C SER A 430 -21.58 -16.42 27.72
N GLY A 431 -22.19 -16.62 26.56
CA GLY A 431 -23.22 -17.64 26.33
C GLY A 431 -24.58 -17.26 26.89
N ILE A 432 -24.71 -16.05 27.46
CA ILE A 432 -25.96 -15.42 27.88
C ILE A 432 -26.48 -14.59 26.71
N ALA A 433 -27.68 -14.88 26.24
CA ALA A 433 -28.30 -14.09 25.17
C ALA A 433 -29.01 -12.86 25.78
N ASP A 434 -28.21 -11.83 26.10
CA ASP A 434 -28.73 -10.53 26.53
C ASP A 434 -29.56 -9.84 25.42
N GLU A 435 -30.17 -8.69 25.73
CA GLU A 435 -31.02 -7.97 24.77
C GLU A 435 -30.31 -7.69 23.44
N ARG A 436 -29.05 -7.22 23.50
CA ARG A 436 -28.26 -6.92 22.30
C ARG A 436 -27.98 -8.17 21.47
N THR A 437 -27.57 -9.25 22.11
CA THR A 437 -27.33 -10.53 21.44
C THR A 437 -28.59 -11.03 20.76
N ARG A 438 -29.75 -11.02 21.45
CA ARG A 438 -31.02 -11.48 20.89
C ARG A 438 -31.51 -10.60 19.74
N SER A 439 -31.43 -9.27 19.88
CA SER A 439 -31.82 -8.34 18.82
C SER A 439 -30.99 -8.54 17.56
N LEU A 440 -29.66 -8.74 17.70
CA LEU A 440 -28.79 -9.00 16.55
C LEU A 440 -29.08 -10.36 15.91
N ILE A 441 -29.30 -11.41 16.71
CA ILE A 441 -29.71 -12.73 16.21
C ILE A 441 -31.00 -12.63 15.39
N GLN A 442 -32.00 -11.91 15.92
CA GLN A 442 -33.27 -11.69 15.23
C GLN A 442 -33.07 -10.94 13.91
N GLU A 443 -32.40 -9.78 13.94
CA GLU A 443 -32.10 -8.97 12.74
C GLU A 443 -31.42 -9.81 11.66
N LYS A 444 -30.39 -10.57 12.05
CA LYS A 444 -29.62 -11.43 11.16
C LYS A 444 -30.46 -12.58 10.60
N ALA A 445 -31.37 -13.17 11.36
CA ALA A 445 -32.22 -14.28 10.91
C ALA A 445 -33.32 -13.81 9.95
N GLU A 446 -33.89 -12.63 10.20
CA GLU A 446 -34.97 -12.03 9.40
C GLU A 446 -34.46 -11.34 8.11
N GLY A 447 -33.19 -10.91 8.10
CA GLY A 447 -32.56 -10.24 6.96
C GLY A 447 -32.42 -11.09 5.68
N PRO A 448 -31.74 -10.54 4.65
CA PRO A 448 -31.55 -11.22 3.37
C PRO A 448 -30.90 -12.61 3.49
N LEU A 449 -31.31 -13.51 2.59
CA LEU A 449 -30.70 -14.83 2.45
C LEU A 449 -29.21 -14.71 2.16
N ARG A 450 -28.39 -15.44 2.92
CA ARG A 450 -26.94 -15.47 2.78
C ARG A 450 -26.36 -16.79 3.24
N ASN A 451 -25.07 -17.01 3.00
CA ASN A 451 -24.37 -18.19 3.47
C ASN A 451 -23.78 -17.95 4.88
N PRO A 452 -23.94 -18.87 5.84
CA PRO A 452 -24.91 -19.97 5.89
C PRO A 452 -26.28 -19.47 6.37
N MET A 453 -27.37 -19.90 5.73
CA MET A 453 -28.73 -19.76 6.25
C MET A 453 -29.61 -20.95 5.87
N TYR A 454 -30.57 -21.28 6.72
CA TYR A 454 -31.60 -22.30 6.52
C TYR A 454 -33.00 -21.67 6.56
N ARG A 455 -33.58 -21.36 5.40
CA ARG A 455 -34.93 -20.79 5.26
C ARG A 455 -35.64 -21.32 4.02
N GLU A 456 -36.95 -21.48 4.10
CA GLU A 456 -37.76 -22.09 3.02
C GLU A 456 -37.74 -21.29 1.71
N ASP A 457 -37.62 -19.95 1.78
CA ASP A 457 -37.50 -19.09 0.61
C ASP A 457 -36.18 -19.27 -0.18
N ALA A 458 -35.16 -19.94 0.39
CA ALA A 458 -33.98 -20.35 -0.36
C ALA A 458 -34.29 -21.40 -1.44
N VAL A 459 -35.38 -22.18 -1.28
CA VAL A 459 -35.81 -23.17 -2.29
C VAL A 459 -36.21 -22.47 -3.57
N GLU A 460 -37.08 -21.46 -3.49
CA GLU A 460 -37.55 -20.68 -4.64
C GLU A 460 -36.41 -19.93 -5.32
N LEU A 461 -35.50 -19.32 -4.53
CA LEU A 461 -34.30 -18.68 -5.08
C LEU A 461 -33.46 -19.65 -5.92
N LYS A 462 -33.23 -20.88 -5.44
CA LYS A 462 -32.46 -21.91 -6.16
C LYS A 462 -33.15 -22.37 -7.43
N GLU A 463 -34.47 -22.52 -7.41
CA GLU A 463 -35.27 -22.84 -8.60
C GLU A 463 -35.11 -21.75 -9.66
N ASN A 464 -35.24 -20.49 -9.25
CA ASN A 464 -35.10 -19.34 -10.14
C ASN A 464 -33.67 -19.20 -10.70
N LEU A 465 -32.63 -19.33 -9.86
CA LEU A 465 -31.24 -19.31 -10.34
C LEU A 465 -30.93 -20.46 -11.31
N THR A 466 -31.54 -21.63 -11.10
CA THR A 466 -31.39 -22.78 -12.02
C THR A 466 -32.11 -22.52 -13.34
N LEU A 467 -33.32 -21.96 -13.30
CA LEU A 467 -34.07 -21.56 -14.49
C LEU A 467 -33.30 -20.51 -15.31
N LEU A 468 -32.65 -19.57 -14.63
CA LEU A 468 -31.84 -18.51 -15.23
C LEU A 468 -30.44 -18.98 -15.67
N GLY A 469 -30.07 -20.25 -15.46
CA GLY A 469 -28.78 -20.79 -15.89
C GLY A 469 -27.58 -20.38 -15.03
N TYR A 470 -27.81 -19.83 -13.83
CA TYR A 470 -26.74 -19.47 -12.88
C TYR A 470 -26.32 -20.63 -11.99
N THR A 471 -27.19 -21.62 -11.81
CA THR A 471 -26.94 -22.83 -11.01
C THR A 471 -27.51 -24.07 -11.69
N ASN A 472 -27.22 -25.26 -11.15
CA ASN A 472 -27.73 -26.53 -11.68
C ASN A 472 -28.25 -27.43 -10.54
N PHE A 473 -29.16 -26.90 -9.71
CA PHE A 473 -29.73 -27.66 -8.60
C PHE A 473 -30.79 -28.64 -9.10
N THR A 474 -30.64 -29.92 -8.78
CA THR A 474 -31.62 -30.97 -9.13
C THR A 474 -32.65 -31.21 -8.03
N THR A 475 -32.28 -30.97 -6.78
CA THR A 475 -33.17 -31.03 -5.61
C THR A 475 -32.91 -29.82 -4.70
N PRO A 476 -33.51 -28.66 -5.00
CA PRO A 476 -33.45 -27.48 -4.14
C PRO A 476 -33.89 -27.81 -2.70
N ASN A 477 -33.19 -27.24 -1.73
CA ASN A 477 -33.49 -27.35 -0.31
C ASN A 477 -33.35 -25.98 0.36
N ASN A 478 -33.80 -25.88 1.61
CA ASN A 478 -33.84 -24.62 2.36
C ASN A 478 -32.47 -24.09 2.83
N PHE A 479 -31.37 -24.81 2.59
CA PHE A 479 -30.02 -24.36 2.97
C PHE A 479 -29.41 -23.50 1.87
N TYR A 480 -29.16 -22.21 2.10
CA TYR A 480 -28.53 -21.32 1.13
C TYR A 480 -27.18 -21.87 0.63
N GLY A 481 -26.18 -21.94 1.51
CA GLY A 481 -24.88 -22.55 1.22
C GLY A 481 -24.06 -21.86 0.12
N SER A 482 -22.82 -22.32 -0.04
CA SER A 482 -21.85 -21.73 -0.98
C SER A 482 -22.22 -21.88 -2.46
N GLY A 483 -22.97 -22.94 -2.81
CA GLY A 483 -23.43 -23.15 -4.19
C GLY A 483 -24.45 -22.08 -4.63
N THR A 484 -25.37 -21.68 -3.75
CA THR A 484 -26.33 -20.62 -4.05
C THR A 484 -25.65 -19.26 -4.03
N GLU A 485 -24.77 -19.02 -3.05
CA GLU A 485 -23.93 -17.82 -2.99
C GLU A 485 -23.16 -17.59 -4.29
N ALA A 486 -22.51 -18.62 -4.83
CA ALA A 486 -21.79 -18.52 -6.11
C ALA A 486 -22.71 -18.17 -7.29
N GLY A 487 -23.94 -18.72 -7.32
CA GLY A 487 -24.95 -18.39 -8.32
C GLY A 487 -25.43 -16.94 -8.22
N VAL A 488 -25.68 -16.48 -6.99
CA VAL A 488 -26.08 -15.09 -6.70
C VAL A 488 -24.95 -14.11 -7.06
N LEU A 489 -23.71 -14.38 -6.68
CA LEU A 489 -22.55 -13.56 -7.03
C LEU A 489 -22.37 -13.43 -8.55
N LYS A 490 -22.51 -14.54 -9.28
CA LYS A 490 -22.43 -14.51 -10.75
C LYS A 490 -23.53 -13.63 -11.35
N LEU A 491 -24.77 -13.74 -10.85
CA LEU A 491 -25.88 -12.89 -11.29
C LEU A 491 -25.66 -11.42 -10.94
N GLN A 492 -25.20 -11.13 -9.72
CA GLN A 492 -24.90 -9.76 -9.29
C GLN A 492 -23.85 -9.11 -10.20
N ARG A 493 -22.77 -9.83 -10.52
CA ARG A 493 -21.75 -9.37 -11.47
C ARG A 493 -22.29 -9.17 -12.88
N ASP A 494 -23.12 -10.09 -13.37
CA ASP A 494 -23.67 -10.04 -14.72
C ASP A 494 -24.63 -8.85 -14.95
N TYR A 495 -25.10 -8.22 -13.86
CA TYR A 495 -26.08 -7.15 -13.85
C TYR A 495 -25.67 -5.92 -13.01
N ASP A 496 -24.39 -5.77 -12.71
CA ASP A 496 -23.81 -4.63 -11.98
C ASP A 496 -24.53 -4.32 -10.66
N LEU A 497 -24.90 -5.36 -9.90
CA LEU A 497 -25.43 -5.26 -8.53
C LEU A 497 -24.30 -5.36 -7.50
N ASP A 498 -24.60 -5.05 -6.23
CA ASP A 498 -23.63 -5.23 -5.14
C ASP A 498 -23.26 -6.72 -5.01
N GLU A 499 -21.97 -7.06 -5.20
CA GLU A 499 -21.44 -8.44 -5.17
C GLU A 499 -21.29 -8.95 -3.71
N SER A 500 -22.35 -8.82 -2.91
CA SER A 500 -22.38 -9.25 -1.51
C SER A 500 -22.57 -10.76 -1.34
N GLY A 501 -23.03 -11.45 -2.39
CA GLY A 501 -23.44 -12.84 -2.33
C GLY A 501 -24.70 -13.09 -1.51
N MET A 502 -25.37 -12.03 -1.04
CA MET A 502 -26.67 -12.08 -0.37
C MET A 502 -27.79 -11.87 -1.38
N ALA A 503 -28.89 -12.62 -1.28
CA ALA A 503 -30.09 -12.35 -2.06
C ALA A 503 -30.92 -11.25 -1.38
N ASP A 504 -30.44 -10.02 -1.49
CA ASP A 504 -31.10 -8.81 -1.03
C ASP A 504 -32.27 -8.38 -1.94
N GLU A 505 -32.95 -7.29 -1.57
CA GLU A 505 -34.14 -6.80 -2.29
C GLU A 505 -33.84 -6.51 -3.77
N ALA A 506 -32.70 -5.90 -4.09
CA ALA A 506 -32.31 -5.58 -5.46
C ALA A 506 -32.02 -6.85 -6.28
N THR A 507 -31.33 -7.82 -5.67
CA THR A 507 -31.02 -9.11 -6.28
C THR A 507 -32.29 -9.90 -6.58
N LEU A 508 -33.21 -9.99 -5.60
CA LEU A 508 -34.49 -10.70 -5.77
C LEU A 508 -35.38 -10.03 -6.82
N ALA A 509 -35.48 -8.69 -6.81
CA ALA A 509 -36.23 -7.95 -7.83
C ALA A 509 -35.66 -8.17 -9.25
N LYS A 510 -34.33 -8.25 -9.38
CA LYS A 510 -33.69 -8.55 -10.67
C LYS A 510 -33.98 -9.97 -11.13
N ILE A 511 -33.90 -10.96 -10.23
CA ILE A 511 -34.25 -12.36 -10.53
C ILE A 511 -35.70 -12.45 -10.99
N GLU A 512 -36.63 -11.82 -10.28
CA GLU A 512 -38.05 -11.80 -10.64
C GLU A 512 -38.28 -11.20 -12.03
N ALA A 513 -37.61 -10.09 -12.35
CA ALA A 513 -37.71 -9.45 -13.66
C ALA A 513 -37.20 -10.34 -14.80
N LEU A 514 -36.13 -11.12 -14.56
CA LEU A 514 -35.56 -12.03 -15.56
C LEU A 514 -36.44 -13.27 -15.78
N VAL A 515 -36.94 -13.86 -14.70
CA VAL A 515 -37.84 -15.04 -14.75
C VAL A 515 -39.14 -14.70 -15.49
N ASN A 516 -39.63 -13.47 -15.33
CA ASN A 516 -40.84 -12.95 -15.97
C ASN A 516 -40.60 -12.29 -17.34
N SER A 517 -39.43 -12.50 -17.95
CA SER A 517 -39.14 -11.96 -19.29
C SER A 517 -40.18 -12.43 -20.33
N PRO A 518 -40.69 -11.54 -21.21
CA PRO A 518 -41.59 -11.91 -22.30
C PRO A 518 -40.89 -12.68 -23.43
N PHE A 519 -39.57 -12.81 -23.40
CA PHE A 519 -38.76 -13.52 -24.38
C PHE A 519 -38.32 -14.90 -23.86
N ARG A 520 -39.31 -15.72 -23.52
CA ARG A 520 -39.12 -17.09 -23.02
C ARG A 520 -40.15 -18.03 -23.65
N ASN A 521 -39.88 -19.34 -23.58
CA ASN A 521 -40.75 -20.34 -24.19
C ASN A 521 -42.19 -20.27 -23.68
N GLY A 522 -43.15 -20.27 -24.61
CA GLY A 522 -44.60 -20.17 -24.33
C GLY A 522 -45.18 -18.76 -24.45
N GLU A 523 -44.35 -17.72 -24.43
CA GLU A 523 -44.81 -16.33 -24.48
C GLU A 523 -44.96 -15.80 -25.91
N ARG A 524 -45.69 -14.68 -26.05
CA ARG A 524 -45.84 -13.94 -27.31
C ARG A 524 -45.38 -12.50 -27.14
N HIS A 525 -44.45 -12.07 -27.99
CA HIS A 525 -43.95 -10.70 -28.00
C HIS A 525 -43.52 -10.30 -29.43
N GLU A 526 -43.83 -9.09 -29.87
CA GLU A 526 -43.52 -8.63 -31.24
C GLU A 526 -42.02 -8.64 -31.53
N GLY A 527 -41.20 -8.28 -30.53
CA GLY A 527 -39.74 -8.35 -30.65
C GLY A 527 -39.19 -9.76 -30.93
N SER A 528 -39.96 -10.82 -30.68
CA SER A 528 -39.54 -12.19 -31.00
C SER A 528 -39.40 -12.42 -32.50
N VAL A 529 -40.03 -11.61 -33.35
CA VAL A 529 -39.84 -11.67 -34.81
C VAL A 529 -38.40 -11.27 -35.15
N VAL A 530 -37.98 -10.10 -34.68
CA VAL A 530 -36.61 -9.56 -34.90
C VAL A 530 -35.55 -10.48 -34.31
N LEU A 531 -35.77 -10.98 -33.09
CA LEU A 531 -34.86 -11.92 -32.44
C LEU A 531 -34.63 -13.18 -33.31
N LYS A 532 -35.70 -13.73 -33.88
CA LYS A 532 -35.62 -14.92 -34.76
C LYS A 532 -34.90 -14.64 -36.08
N GLU A 533 -35.11 -13.45 -36.65
CA GLU A 533 -34.37 -13.01 -37.85
C GLU A 533 -32.88 -12.91 -37.55
N GLN A 534 -32.49 -12.29 -36.43
CA GLN A 534 -31.10 -12.14 -36.01
C GLN A 534 -30.44 -13.49 -35.71
N LEU A 535 -31.12 -14.39 -35.00
CA LEU A 535 -30.63 -15.77 -34.79
C LEU A 535 -30.47 -16.54 -36.10
N THR A 536 -31.33 -16.29 -37.09
CA THR A 536 -31.22 -16.90 -38.42
C THR A 536 -30.05 -16.32 -39.20
N ILE A 537 -29.82 -15.01 -39.14
CA ILE A 537 -28.61 -14.35 -39.66
C ILE A 537 -27.36 -14.98 -39.07
N LEU A 538 -27.35 -15.27 -37.78
CA LEU A 538 -26.21 -15.85 -37.06
C LEU A 538 -26.11 -17.38 -37.19
N GLY A 539 -27.06 -18.03 -37.88
CA GLY A 539 -27.03 -19.47 -38.12
C GLY A 539 -27.49 -20.37 -36.97
N TYR A 540 -28.05 -19.80 -35.90
CA TYR A 540 -28.61 -20.57 -34.76
C TYR A 540 -30.00 -21.14 -35.06
N THR A 541 -30.69 -20.61 -36.06
CA THR A 541 -32.04 -21.05 -36.46
C THR A 541 -32.24 -20.94 -37.98
N ASP A 542 -33.29 -21.57 -38.51
CA ASP A 542 -33.63 -21.61 -39.93
C ASP A 542 -35.05 -21.08 -40.23
N PHE A 543 -35.50 -20.04 -39.50
CA PHE A 543 -36.87 -19.54 -39.63
C PHE A 543 -37.12 -18.87 -40.98
N THR A 544 -38.06 -19.41 -41.77
CA THR A 544 -38.48 -18.83 -43.06
C THR A 544 -39.66 -17.86 -42.96
N ASN A 545 -40.42 -17.91 -41.85
CA ASN A 545 -41.54 -17.01 -41.57
C ASN A 545 -41.65 -16.75 -40.05
N PRO A 546 -40.78 -15.90 -39.50
CA PRO A 546 -40.76 -15.61 -38.06
C PRO A 546 -42.07 -14.94 -37.62
N ASN A 547 -42.50 -15.25 -36.40
CA ASN A 547 -43.73 -14.74 -35.78
C ASN A 547 -43.48 -14.41 -34.31
N SER A 548 -44.43 -13.75 -33.65
CA SER A 548 -44.27 -13.27 -32.26
C SER A 548 -44.24 -14.38 -31.18
N PHE A 549 -44.52 -15.64 -31.51
CA PHE A 549 -44.52 -16.73 -30.52
C PHE A 549 -43.11 -17.26 -30.25
N TYR A 550 -42.63 -17.13 -29.01
CA TYR A 550 -41.36 -17.70 -28.59
C TYR A 550 -41.58 -19.17 -28.20
N GLY A 551 -41.25 -20.09 -29.11
CA GLY A 551 -41.42 -21.53 -28.90
C GLY A 551 -40.10 -22.25 -28.61
N SER A 552 -40.17 -23.57 -28.46
CA SER A 552 -39.00 -24.43 -28.19
C SER A 552 -37.87 -24.33 -29.23
N GLY A 553 -38.19 -24.05 -30.49
CA GLY A 553 -37.19 -23.81 -31.53
C GLY A 553 -36.39 -22.52 -31.30
N THR A 554 -37.05 -21.45 -30.84
CA THR A 554 -36.39 -20.19 -30.48
C THR A 554 -35.60 -20.33 -29.20
N GLU A 555 -36.17 -21.00 -28.20
CA GLU A 555 -35.48 -21.31 -26.94
C GLU A 555 -34.17 -22.08 -27.21
N ARG A 556 -34.21 -23.11 -28.07
CA ARG A 556 -33.01 -23.86 -28.45
C ARG A 556 -31.95 -22.97 -29.11
N GLY A 557 -32.34 -22.16 -30.11
CA GLY A 557 -31.40 -21.25 -30.76
C GLY A 557 -30.80 -20.22 -29.81
N VAL A 558 -31.58 -19.74 -28.84
CA VAL A 558 -31.08 -18.84 -27.80
C VAL A 558 -30.14 -19.55 -26.82
N ARG A 559 -30.43 -20.79 -26.41
CA ARG A 559 -29.51 -21.58 -25.57
C ARG A 559 -28.19 -21.85 -26.27
N GLU A 560 -28.24 -22.24 -27.55
CA GLU A 560 -27.04 -22.46 -28.37
C GLU A 560 -26.22 -21.16 -28.49
N PHE A 561 -26.88 -20.02 -28.77
CA PHE A 561 -26.22 -18.71 -28.77
C PHE A 561 -25.62 -18.34 -27.41
N GLN A 562 -26.35 -18.58 -26.31
CA GLN A 562 -25.88 -18.29 -24.96
C GLN A 562 -24.64 -19.12 -24.62
N SER A 563 -24.64 -20.41 -24.96
CA SER A 563 -23.52 -21.33 -24.76
C SER A 563 -22.26 -20.89 -25.52
N ASP A 564 -22.41 -20.54 -26.80
CA ASP A 564 -21.29 -20.08 -27.65
C ASP A 564 -20.69 -18.73 -27.23
N HIS A 565 -21.40 -17.96 -26.40
CA HIS A 565 -21.02 -16.62 -25.97
C HIS A 565 -20.87 -16.47 -24.45
N ASP A 566 -20.67 -17.59 -23.73
CA ASP A 566 -20.44 -17.61 -22.28
C ASP A 566 -21.53 -16.90 -21.45
N LEU A 567 -22.77 -16.89 -21.96
CA LEU A 567 -23.94 -16.37 -21.26
C LEU A 567 -24.65 -17.51 -20.50
N PRO A 568 -25.44 -17.21 -19.45
CA PRO A 568 -26.26 -18.21 -18.78
C PRO A 568 -27.23 -18.92 -19.75
N GLU A 569 -27.13 -20.25 -19.87
CA GLU A 569 -27.90 -21.10 -20.79
C GLU A 569 -29.38 -21.30 -20.35
N SER A 570 -30.08 -20.21 -20.09
CA SER A 570 -31.48 -20.23 -19.66
C SER A 570 -32.46 -20.52 -20.79
N GLY A 571 -32.11 -20.17 -22.04
CA GLY A 571 -33.04 -20.10 -23.16
C GLY A 571 -34.01 -18.92 -23.07
N ILE A 572 -33.84 -18.04 -22.08
CA ILE A 572 -34.55 -16.78 -21.94
C ILE A 572 -33.68 -15.70 -22.60
N ALA A 573 -34.21 -15.02 -23.61
CA ALA A 573 -33.49 -13.92 -24.26
C ALA A 573 -33.70 -12.61 -23.47
N ASP A 574 -33.01 -12.51 -22.35
CA ASP A 574 -32.94 -11.28 -21.55
C ASP A 574 -32.31 -10.11 -22.34
N GLU A 575 -32.26 -8.93 -21.73
CA GLU A 575 -31.74 -7.73 -22.39
C GLU A 575 -30.28 -7.87 -22.84
N ARG A 576 -29.43 -8.50 -22.03
CA ARG A 576 -28.03 -8.74 -22.36
C ARG A 576 -27.91 -9.70 -23.55
N THR A 577 -28.63 -10.82 -23.51
CA THR A 577 -28.66 -11.80 -24.60
C THR A 577 -29.14 -11.16 -25.90
N ARG A 578 -30.26 -10.42 -25.87
CA ARG A 578 -30.81 -9.76 -27.07
C ARG A 578 -29.89 -8.69 -27.63
N SER A 579 -29.24 -7.90 -26.77
CA SER A 579 -28.31 -6.85 -27.20
C SER A 579 -27.09 -7.46 -27.89
N LEU A 580 -26.54 -8.55 -27.34
CA LEU A 580 -25.41 -9.24 -27.96
C LEU A 580 -25.82 -9.91 -29.29
N ILE A 581 -26.99 -10.56 -29.35
CA ILE A 581 -27.54 -11.11 -30.60
C ILE A 581 -27.64 -10.02 -31.67
N GLN A 582 -28.18 -8.85 -31.30
CA GLN A 582 -28.30 -7.71 -32.20
C GLN A 582 -26.94 -7.22 -32.69
N GLU A 583 -26.01 -6.92 -31.78
CA GLU A 583 -24.65 -6.47 -32.11
C GLU A 583 -23.96 -7.44 -33.07
N LYS A 584 -24.06 -8.74 -32.77
CA LYS A 584 -23.44 -9.79 -33.57
C LYS A 584 -24.10 -9.90 -34.95
N ALA A 585 -25.42 -9.82 -35.05
CA ALA A 585 -26.13 -9.92 -36.33
C ALA A 585 -25.87 -8.70 -37.24
N GLU A 586 -25.75 -7.50 -36.65
CA GLU A 586 -25.49 -6.24 -37.37
C GLU A 586 -24.00 -6.04 -37.70
N GLY A 587 -23.10 -6.67 -36.95
CA GLY A 587 -21.65 -6.58 -37.11
C GLY A 587 -21.07 -7.13 -38.43
N PRO A 588 -19.73 -7.17 -38.55
CA PRO A 588 -19.05 -7.53 -39.79
C PRO A 588 -19.26 -8.99 -40.18
N LEU A 589 -19.21 -9.25 -41.49
CA LEU A 589 -19.40 -10.56 -42.12
C LEU A 589 -18.38 -11.59 -41.61
N ARG A 590 -18.86 -12.75 -41.14
CA ARG A 590 -18.08 -13.84 -40.56
C ARG A 590 -18.83 -15.17 -40.64
N ASN A 591 -18.13 -16.26 -40.40
CA ASN A 591 -18.71 -17.60 -40.40
C ASN A 591 -19.25 -17.99 -39.01
N PRO A 592 -20.45 -18.61 -38.92
CA PRO A 592 -21.48 -18.67 -39.95
C PRO A 592 -22.31 -17.38 -39.96
N MET A 593 -22.63 -16.83 -41.14
CA MET A 593 -23.69 -15.82 -41.26
C MET A 593 -24.48 -15.91 -42.56
N TYR A 594 -25.76 -15.50 -42.52
CA TYR A 594 -26.68 -15.43 -43.65
C TYR A 594 -27.13 -13.99 -43.87
N ARG A 595 -26.44 -13.25 -44.75
CA ARG A 595 -26.74 -11.85 -45.09
C ARG A 595 -26.47 -11.57 -46.58
N GLU A 596 -27.29 -10.71 -47.17
CA GLU A 596 -27.22 -10.42 -48.62
C GLU A 596 -25.89 -9.78 -49.05
N ASP A 597 -25.25 -9.00 -48.18
CA ASP A 597 -23.95 -8.39 -48.44
C ASP A 597 -22.80 -9.41 -48.55
N ALA A 598 -22.99 -10.66 -48.11
CA ALA A 598 -22.04 -11.75 -48.35
C ALA A 598 -21.92 -12.10 -49.85
N VAL A 599 -22.95 -11.84 -50.66
CA VAL A 599 -22.90 -12.03 -52.11
C VAL A 599 -21.90 -11.05 -52.73
N LEU A 600 -22.02 -9.77 -52.36
CA LEU A 600 -21.15 -8.71 -52.86
C LEU A 600 -19.69 -8.92 -52.46
N LEU A 601 -19.44 -9.36 -51.21
CA LEU A 601 -18.10 -9.72 -50.75
C LEU A 601 -17.47 -10.80 -51.65
N LYS A 602 -18.22 -11.87 -51.96
CA LYS A 602 -17.73 -12.97 -52.81
C LYS A 602 -17.43 -12.54 -54.24
N GLU A 603 -18.21 -11.62 -54.80
CA GLU A 603 -17.94 -11.02 -56.12
C GLU A 603 -16.64 -10.21 -56.13
N LYS A 604 -16.42 -9.41 -55.08
CA LYS A 604 -15.19 -8.63 -54.94
C LYS A 604 -13.97 -9.52 -54.71
N LEU A 605 -14.07 -10.56 -53.87
CA LEU A 605 -12.99 -11.54 -53.66
C LEU A 605 -12.59 -12.24 -54.96
N GLU A 606 -13.55 -12.72 -55.75
CA GLU A 606 -13.27 -13.32 -57.06
C GLU A 606 -12.58 -12.33 -58.02
N THR A 607 -13.02 -11.07 -58.03
CA THR A 607 -12.41 -10.01 -58.85
C THR A 607 -10.96 -9.73 -58.42
N ALA A 608 -10.70 -9.76 -57.12
CA ALA A 608 -9.35 -9.63 -56.56
C ALA A 608 -8.47 -10.87 -56.77
N GLY A 609 -8.99 -11.95 -57.39
CA GLY A 609 -8.26 -13.19 -57.66
C GLY A 609 -8.35 -14.25 -56.55
N PHE A 610 -9.28 -14.10 -55.61
CA PHE A 610 -9.42 -14.98 -54.45
C PHE A 610 -10.69 -15.85 -54.52
N GLY A 611 -10.48 -17.15 -54.67
CA GLY A 611 -11.53 -18.16 -54.57
C GLY A 611 -12.52 -18.18 -55.75
N SER A 612 -13.52 -19.04 -55.63
CA SER A 612 -14.65 -19.16 -56.56
C SER A 612 -15.86 -19.64 -55.77
N PHE A 613 -16.96 -18.92 -55.85
CA PHE A 613 -18.10 -19.11 -54.94
C PHE A 613 -19.43 -19.30 -55.66
N ALA A 614 -20.33 -20.03 -55.00
CA ALA A 614 -21.76 -19.84 -55.25
C ALA A 614 -22.21 -18.50 -54.63
N LYS A 615 -22.89 -17.67 -55.41
CA LYS A 615 -23.41 -16.34 -55.03
C LYS A 615 -24.63 -16.41 -54.11
N THR A 616 -24.47 -17.10 -52.99
CA THR A 616 -25.47 -17.21 -51.91
C THR A 616 -25.18 -16.18 -50.81
N ASN A 617 -26.19 -15.85 -50.03
CA ASN A 617 -26.07 -14.99 -48.85
C ASN A 617 -25.37 -15.67 -47.65
N TYR A 618 -24.93 -16.92 -47.78
CA TYR A 618 -24.24 -17.66 -46.72
C TYR A 618 -22.73 -17.39 -46.72
N PHE A 619 -22.23 -16.73 -45.69
CA PHE A 619 -20.81 -16.67 -45.34
C PHE A 619 -20.47 -17.89 -44.50
N GLY A 620 -19.82 -18.87 -45.11
CA GLY A 620 -19.42 -20.13 -44.48
C GLY A 620 -17.91 -20.37 -44.44
N PRO A 621 -17.46 -21.59 -44.06
CA PRO A 621 -16.04 -21.91 -43.89
C PRO A 621 -15.17 -21.64 -45.13
N GLN A 622 -15.71 -21.85 -46.34
CA GLN A 622 -14.98 -21.56 -47.58
C GLN A 622 -14.74 -20.05 -47.75
N THR A 623 -15.76 -19.23 -47.47
CA THR A 623 -15.64 -17.77 -47.55
C THR A 623 -14.68 -17.26 -46.49
N GLU A 624 -14.77 -17.77 -45.26
CA GLU A 624 -13.82 -17.44 -44.18
C GLU A 624 -12.36 -17.76 -44.57
N ALA A 625 -12.09 -18.97 -45.05
CA ALA A 625 -10.75 -19.38 -45.47
C ALA A 625 -10.22 -18.51 -46.63
N THR A 626 -11.10 -18.06 -47.52
CA THR A 626 -10.70 -17.18 -48.62
C THR A 626 -10.46 -15.75 -48.14
N VAL A 627 -11.25 -15.25 -47.18
CA VAL A 627 -10.99 -13.97 -46.51
C VAL A 627 -9.65 -14.02 -45.78
N LYS A 628 -9.32 -15.12 -45.09
CA LYS A 628 -7.99 -15.32 -44.47
C LYS A 628 -6.87 -15.28 -45.50
N ALA A 629 -7.03 -15.98 -46.64
CA ALA A 629 -6.05 -15.94 -47.72
C ALA A 629 -5.86 -14.51 -48.27
N PHE A 630 -6.95 -13.77 -48.46
CA PHE A 630 -6.90 -12.35 -48.85
C PHE A 630 -6.18 -11.49 -47.81
N GLN A 631 -6.55 -11.63 -46.54
CA GLN A 631 -5.93 -10.90 -45.43
C GLN A 631 -4.43 -11.18 -45.34
N SER A 632 -4.04 -12.45 -45.39
CA SER A 632 -2.65 -12.89 -45.33
C SER A 632 -1.81 -12.30 -46.49
N TYR A 633 -2.34 -12.33 -47.71
CA TYR A 633 -1.65 -11.81 -48.90
C TYR A 633 -1.40 -10.29 -48.82
N TYR A 634 -2.34 -9.51 -48.26
CA TYR A 634 -2.19 -8.07 -48.11
C TYR A 634 -1.68 -7.61 -46.73
N GLY A 635 -1.21 -8.55 -45.88
CA GLY A 635 -0.67 -8.23 -44.56
C GLY A 635 -1.68 -7.64 -43.57
N LEU A 636 -2.97 -7.99 -43.70
CA LEU A 636 -4.03 -7.66 -42.75
C LEU A 636 -4.11 -8.68 -41.61
N THR A 637 -4.88 -8.37 -40.57
CA THR A 637 -5.23 -9.35 -39.52
C THR A 637 -5.94 -10.56 -40.12
N GLU A 638 -5.37 -11.76 -39.96
CA GLU A 638 -5.91 -13.02 -40.51
C GLU A 638 -6.99 -13.63 -39.59
N ASP A 639 -8.10 -12.93 -39.39
CA ASP A 639 -9.21 -13.37 -38.54
C ASP A 639 -10.37 -14.03 -39.32
N GLY A 640 -10.37 -13.94 -40.65
CA GLY A 640 -11.45 -14.45 -41.50
C GLY A 640 -12.73 -13.61 -41.45
N ILE A 641 -12.69 -12.45 -40.79
CA ILE A 641 -13.79 -11.51 -40.67
C ILE A 641 -13.65 -10.44 -41.75
N ALA A 642 -14.71 -10.23 -42.53
CA ALA A 642 -14.79 -9.11 -43.47
C ALA A 642 -15.18 -7.83 -42.73
N GLY A 643 -14.27 -7.36 -41.87
CA GLY A 643 -14.35 -6.08 -41.17
C GLY A 643 -13.97 -4.89 -42.05
N GLU A 644 -13.95 -3.69 -41.46
CA GLU A 644 -13.73 -2.42 -42.16
C GLU A 644 -12.41 -2.40 -42.95
N SER A 645 -11.31 -2.85 -42.37
CA SER A 645 -10.00 -2.91 -43.04
C SER A 645 -9.98 -3.91 -44.21
N THR A 646 -10.55 -5.09 -44.01
CA THR A 646 -10.68 -6.11 -45.06
C THR A 646 -11.50 -5.57 -46.23
N LEU A 647 -12.65 -4.95 -45.96
CA LEU A 647 -13.53 -4.39 -46.99
C LEU A 647 -12.88 -3.20 -47.70
N ALA A 648 -12.23 -2.29 -46.98
CA ALA A 648 -11.53 -1.15 -47.56
C ALA A 648 -10.38 -1.58 -48.47
N LYS A 649 -9.58 -2.57 -48.05
CA LYS A 649 -8.51 -3.10 -48.89
C LYS A 649 -9.05 -3.83 -50.12
N LEU A 650 -10.15 -4.54 -49.96
CA LEU A 650 -10.79 -5.22 -51.08
C LEU A 650 -11.32 -4.20 -52.10
N ASP A 651 -11.91 -3.10 -51.63
CA ASP A 651 -12.35 -1.98 -52.47
C ASP A 651 -11.18 -1.30 -53.18
N GLU A 652 -10.09 -1.02 -52.47
CA GLU A 652 -8.85 -0.48 -53.05
C GLU A 652 -8.33 -1.34 -54.22
N VAL A 653 -8.32 -2.67 -54.06
CA VAL A 653 -7.83 -3.60 -55.09
C VAL A 653 -8.78 -3.64 -56.28
N VAL A 654 -10.08 -3.87 -56.05
CA VAL A 654 -11.03 -4.03 -57.15
C VAL A 654 -11.27 -2.72 -57.90
N GLU A 655 -11.13 -1.58 -57.24
CA GLU A 655 -11.28 -0.23 -57.84
C GLU A 655 -9.96 0.34 -58.39
N SER A 656 -8.88 -0.44 -58.42
CA SER A 656 -7.58 -0.01 -58.91
C SER A 656 -7.66 0.60 -60.32
N PRO A 657 -6.98 1.75 -60.59
CA PRO A 657 -6.90 2.33 -61.93
C PRO A 657 -6.06 1.48 -62.90
N PHE A 658 -5.33 0.48 -62.41
CA PHE A 658 -4.47 -0.40 -63.21
C PHE A 658 -5.13 -1.75 -63.49
N ARG A 659 -6.34 -1.70 -64.04
CA ARG A 659 -7.16 -2.87 -64.42
C ARG A 659 -7.73 -2.71 -65.83
N ASN A 660 -8.20 -3.81 -66.43
CA ASN A 660 -8.75 -3.80 -67.78
C ASN A 660 -9.91 -2.81 -67.95
N GLY A 661 -9.83 -1.95 -68.97
CA GLY A 661 -10.85 -0.96 -69.31
C GLY A 661 -10.57 0.45 -68.77
N GLU A 662 -9.68 0.60 -67.80
CA GLU A 662 -9.33 1.90 -67.22
C GLU A 662 -8.25 2.64 -68.04
N THR A 663 -8.15 3.95 -67.85
CA THR A 663 -7.10 4.79 -68.45
C THR A 663 -6.39 5.58 -67.36
N HIS A 664 -5.08 5.40 -67.24
CA HIS A 664 -4.25 6.08 -66.26
C HIS A 664 -2.86 6.38 -66.83
N ASP A 665 -2.27 7.53 -66.51
CA ASP A 665 -0.98 7.96 -67.10
C ASP A 665 0.16 7.01 -66.73
N GLU A 666 0.18 6.50 -65.50
CA GLU A 666 1.19 5.52 -65.04
C GLU A 666 1.04 4.13 -65.67
N SER A 667 -0.06 3.84 -66.38
CA SER A 667 -0.15 2.62 -67.20
C SER A 667 0.88 2.62 -68.34
N VAL A 668 1.40 3.79 -68.73
CA VAL A 668 2.55 3.89 -69.65
C VAL A 668 3.80 3.34 -68.97
N VAL A 669 4.07 3.76 -67.73
CA VAL A 669 5.22 3.33 -66.93
C VAL A 669 5.17 1.83 -66.66
N LEU A 670 4.01 1.31 -66.27
CA LEU A 670 3.80 -0.13 -66.06
C LEU A 670 4.18 -0.94 -67.32
N LYS A 671 3.73 -0.49 -68.50
CA LYS A 671 4.04 -1.14 -69.78
C LYS A 671 5.53 -1.11 -70.08
N GLU A 672 6.19 0.02 -69.82
CA GLU A 672 7.65 0.14 -69.99
C GLU A 672 8.41 -0.81 -69.06
N HIS A 673 7.98 -0.92 -67.79
CA HIS A 673 8.54 -1.86 -66.82
C HIS A 673 8.34 -3.32 -67.26
N LEU A 674 7.12 -3.71 -67.64
CA LEU A 674 6.83 -5.06 -68.14
C LEU A 674 7.61 -5.40 -69.42
N THR A 675 7.88 -4.40 -70.28
CA THR A 675 8.79 -4.57 -71.42
C THR A 675 10.23 -4.77 -70.99
N ARG A 676 10.74 -4.00 -70.01
CA ARG A 676 12.09 -4.17 -69.47
C ARG A 676 12.28 -5.52 -68.79
N LEU A 677 11.25 -6.04 -68.15
CA LEU A 677 11.25 -7.32 -67.45
C LEU A 677 10.96 -8.52 -68.36
N GLY A 678 10.70 -8.31 -69.66
CA GLY A 678 10.57 -9.39 -70.64
C GLY A 678 9.18 -10.04 -70.73
N PHE A 679 8.13 -9.44 -70.14
CA PHE A 679 6.77 -10.00 -70.13
C PHE A 679 5.90 -9.57 -71.32
N SER A 680 6.14 -8.40 -71.91
CA SER A 680 5.46 -8.03 -73.17
C SER A 680 6.15 -6.89 -73.90
N SER A 681 5.97 -6.78 -75.21
CA SER A 681 6.48 -5.67 -76.02
C SER A 681 5.37 -4.72 -76.45
N PHE A 682 5.35 -3.49 -75.90
CA PHE A 682 4.37 -2.46 -76.25
C PHE A 682 4.96 -1.44 -77.24
N SER A 683 4.50 -1.46 -78.50
CA SER A 683 4.85 -0.43 -79.48
C SER A 683 4.06 0.85 -79.21
N ASN A 684 4.73 1.92 -78.75
CA ASN A 684 4.12 3.21 -78.38
C ASN A 684 3.10 3.09 -77.22
N PRO A 685 3.57 2.81 -75.97
CA PRO A 685 2.70 2.65 -74.82
C PRO A 685 1.85 3.90 -74.56
N ASN A 686 0.59 3.70 -74.18
CA ASN A 686 -0.38 4.75 -73.84
C ASN A 686 -1.06 4.44 -72.49
N GLY A 687 -1.85 5.37 -71.96
CA GLY A 687 -2.49 5.19 -70.64
C GLY A 687 -3.62 4.16 -70.57
N PHE A 688 -4.10 3.62 -71.70
CA PHE A 688 -5.24 2.68 -71.71
C PHE A 688 -4.81 1.28 -71.30
N TYR A 689 -5.34 0.77 -70.20
CA TYR A 689 -5.07 -0.59 -69.71
C TYR A 689 -6.06 -1.56 -70.35
N GLY A 690 -5.65 -2.24 -71.42
CA GLY A 690 -6.49 -3.20 -72.15
C GLY A 690 -6.05 -4.65 -71.98
N SER A 691 -6.73 -5.57 -72.67
CA SER A 691 -6.50 -7.03 -72.57
C SER A 691 -5.04 -7.47 -72.73
N ARG A 692 -4.26 -6.79 -73.59
CA ARG A 692 -2.83 -7.08 -73.75
C ARG A 692 -2.00 -6.70 -72.51
N THR A 693 -2.39 -5.63 -71.82
CA THR A 693 -1.73 -5.22 -70.56
C THR A 693 -2.14 -6.16 -69.44
N THR A 694 -3.43 -6.53 -69.38
CA THR A 694 -3.95 -7.57 -68.47
C THR A 694 -3.17 -8.86 -68.60
N GLN A 695 -3.02 -9.40 -69.81
CA GLN A 695 -2.27 -10.63 -70.05
C GLN A 695 -0.80 -10.51 -69.60
N ALA A 696 -0.14 -9.39 -69.89
CA ALA A 696 1.24 -9.17 -69.47
C ALA A 696 1.40 -9.13 -67.93
N VAL A 697 0.41 -8.56 -67.23
CA VAL A 697 0.39 -8.53 -65.76
C VAL A 697 0.05 -9.91 -65.19
N GLU A 698 -0.89 -10.66 -65.77
CA GLU A 698 -1.18 -12.04 -65.36
C GLU A 698 0.03 -12.95 -65.53
N GLU A 699 0.77 -12.82 -66.64
CA GLU A 699 2.01 -13.56 -66.89
C GLU A 699 3.10 -13.18 -65.86
N PHE A 700 3.24 -11.88 -65.54
CA PHE A 700 4.14 -11.39 -64.49
C PHE A 700 3.77 -11.95 -63.12
N GLN A 701 2.51 -11.81 -62.72
CA GLN A 701 2.00 -12.29 -61.44
C GLN A 701 2.21 -13.80 -61.31
N GLY A 702 1.87 -14.57 -62.34
CA GLY A 702 2.04 -16.02 -62.35
C GLY A 702 3.50 -16.45 -62.26
N HIS A 703 4.42 -15.71 -62.89
CA HIS A 703 5.86 -16.02 -62.84
C HIS A 703 6.45 -15.83 -61.43
N PHE A 704 6.04 -14.79 -60.72
CA PHE A 704 6.55 -14.47 -59.38
C PHE A 704 5.68 -14.99 -58.23
N GLY A 705 4.69 -15.84 -58.53
CA GLY A 705 3.83 -16.45 -57.50
C GLY A 705 2.89 -15.47 -56.80
N LEU A 706 2.57 -14.34 -57.44
CA LEU A 706 1.57 -13.39 -56.98
C LEU A 706 0.16 -13.87 -57.33
N VAL A 707 -0.86 -13.23 -56.77
CA VAL A 707 -2.26 -13.50 -57.13
C VAL A 707 -2.50 -13.08 -58.57
N VAL A 708 -2.90 -14.03 -59.42
CA VAL A 708 -3.14 -13.81 -60.84
C VAL A 708 -4.56 -13.29 -61.05
N ASN A 709 -4.69 -11.97 -61.16
CA ASN A 709 -5.97 -11.29 -61.41
C ASN A 709 -5.87 -10.23 -62.54
N GLY A 710 -4.67 -9.98 -63.06
CA GLY A 710 -4.44 -9.01 -64.13
C GLY A 710 -4.61 -7.55 -63.71
N ILE A 711 -4.73 -7.29 -62.40
CA ILE A 711 -4.75 -5.97 -61.77
C ILE A 711 -3.36 -5.68 -61.23
N ALA A 712 -2.71 -4.61 -61.70
CA ALA A 712 -1.42 -4.19 -61.14
C ALA A 712 -1.63 -3.37 -59.86
N ASP A 713 -1.91 -4.07 -58.77
CA ASP A 713 -2.03 -3.56 -57.41
C ASP A 713 -0.67 -3.40 -56.71
N SER A 714 -0.66 -3.00 -55.42
CA SER A 714 0.58 -2.74 -54.67
C SER A 714 1.56 -3.91 -54.71
N PRO A 715 1.20 -5.17 -54.36
CA PRO A 715 2.14 -6.29 -54.45
C PRO A 715 2.74 -6.48 -55.85
N THR A 716 1.94 -6.26 -56.90
CA THR A 716 2.43 -6.33 -58.28
C THR A 716 3.47 -5.24 -58.56
N TRP A 717 3.18 -3.99 -58.17
CA TRP A 717 4.12 -2.87 -58.30
C TRP A 717 5.39 -3.05 -57.48
N ASP A 718 5.24 -3.43 -56.21
CA ASP A 718 6.34 -3.66 -55.28
C ASP A 718 7.30 -4.72 -55.84
N LYS A 719 6.77 -5.82 -56.40
CA LYS A 719 7.60 -6.85 -57.02
C LYS A 719 8.28 -6.38 -58.31
N ILE A 720 7.60 -5.58 -59.14
CA ILE A 720 8.21 -4.96 -60.34
C ILE A 720 9.40 -4.09 -59.92
N GLU A 721 9.20 -3.23 -58.92
CA GLU A 721 10.25 -2.33 -58.42
C GLU A 721 11.39 -3.08 -57.76
N GLU A 722 11.11 -4.13 -56.98
CA GLU A 722 12.11 -5.00 -56.37
C GLU A 722 13.06 -5.58 -57.43
N ILE A 723 12.51 -6.13 -58.51
CA ILE A 723 13.31 -6.74 -59.58
C ILE A 723 14.11 -5.69 -60.34
N LEU A 724 13.48 -4.56 -60.68
CA LEU A 724 14.15 -3.45 -61.38
C LEU A 724 15.27 -2.82 -60.55
N ASN A 725 15.23 -2.95 -59.22
CA ASN A 725 16.25 -2.50 -58.29
C ASN A 725 17.17 -3.63 -57.78
N SER A 726 17.16 -4.79 -58.43
CA SER A 726 18.02 -5.92 -58.07
C SER A 726 19.50 -5.49 -58.01
N PRO A 727 20.27 -5.92 -56.99
CA PRO A 727 21.71 -5.65 -56.91
C PRO A 727 22.53 -6.48 -57.91
N TYR A 728 21.90 -7.34 -58.71
CA TYR A 728 22.54 -8.23 -59.66
C TYR A 728 22.17 -7.86 -61.11
N GLN A 729 22.41 -6.60 -61.46
CA GLN A 729 22.15 -6.05 -62.79
C GLN A 729 23.29 -5.16 -63.27
N GLU A 730 23.19 -4.67 -64.51
CA GLU A 730 24.20 -3.81 -65.12
C GLU A 730 24.48 -2.54 -64.31
N GLY A 731 25.77 -2.31 -64.01
CA GLY A 731 26.24 -1.18 -63.21
C GLY A 731 26.63 -1.56 -61.78
N GLU A 732 26.17 -2.70 -61.28
CA GLU A 732 26.43 -3.17 -59.92
C GLU A 732 27.72 -4.00 -59.80
N SER A 733 28.22 -4.15 -58.55
CA SER A 733 29.37 -4.99 -58.25
C SER A 733 29.29 -5.65 -56.87
N SER A 734 29.55 -6.96 -56.81
CA SER A 734 29.59 -7.73 -55.55
C SER A 734 30.37 -9.03 -55.72
N SER A 735 30.72 -9.69 -54.62
CA SER A 735 31.32 -11.03 -54.67
C SER A 735 30.35 -12.07 -55.26
N ALA A 736 29.06 -11.98 -54.93
CA ALA A 736 28.04 -12.87 -55.49
C ALA A 736 27.93 -12.75 -57.02
N ILE A 737 28.11 -11.54 -57.57
CA ILE A 737 28.19 -11.34 -59.03
C ILE A 737 29.36 -12.12 -59.64
N ALA A 738 30.51 -12.18 -58.95
CA ALA A 738 31.63 -13.00 -59.42
C ALA A 738 31.24 -14.48 -59.46
N ASP A 739 30.60 -14.98 -58.40
CA ASP A 739 30.17 -16.38 -58.31
C ASP A 739 29.17 -16.75 -59.42
N TYR A 740 28.13 -15.93 -59.63
CA TYR A 740 27.15 -16.16 -60.71
C TYR A 740 27.77 -16.11 -62.10
N LYS A 741 28.76 -15.23 -62.31
CA LYS A 741 29.51 -15.18 -63.57
C LYS A 741 30.35 -16.43 -63.78
N ASP A 742 30.94 -16.96 -62.73
CA ASP A 742 31.70 -18.20 -62.79
C ASP A 742 30.79 -19.38 -63.14
N MET A 743 29.59 -19.44 -62.54
CA MET A 743 28.56 -20.42 -62.89
C MET A 743 28.12 -20.31 -64.36
N LEU A 744 27.84 -19.10 -64.84
CA LEU A 744 27.51 -18.86 -66.25
C LEU A 744 28.65 -19.31 -67.18
N ILE A 745 29.90 -19.09 -66.81
CA ILE A 745 31.07 -19.56 -67.58
C ILE A 745 31.10 -21.08 -67.64
N ASP A 746 30.94 -21.74 -66.50
CA ASP A 746 31.01 -23.20 -66.41
C ASP A 746 29.84 -23.90 -67.11
N LEU A 747 28.68 -23.24 -67.16
CA LEU A 747 27.51 -23.68 -67.92
C LEU A 747 27.57 -23.34 -69.41
N GLY A 748 28.63 -22.65 -69.88
CA GLY A 748 28.83 -22.36 -71.30
C GLY A 748 28.24 -21.02 -71.79
N PHE A 749 27.70 -20.20 -70.89
CA PHE A 749 27.19 -18.85 -71.17
C PHE A 749 28.25 -17.76 -70.90
N GLY A 750 29.53 -18.13 -70.79
CA GLY A 750 30.63 -17.25 -70.36
C GLY A 750 31.27 -16.35 -71.41
N GLU A 751 30.69 -16.18 -72.60
CA GLU A 751 31.38 -15.47 -73.69
C GLU A 751 31.70 -14.02 -73.28
N GLY A 752 32.97 -13.62 -73.40
CA GLY A 752 33.39 -12.24 -73.15
C GLY A 752 33.38 -11.77 -71.68
N ILE A 753 33.20 -12.68 -70.71
CA ILE A 753 33.37 -12.43 -69.27
C ILE A 753 34.51 -13.28 -68.69
N ARG A 754 35.00 -12.92 -67.49
CA ARG A 754 36.17 -13.56 -66.84
C ARG A 754 35.82 -14.06 -65.45
N LYS A 755 36.37 -15.23 -65.09
CA LYS A 755 36.18 -15.80 -63.75
C LYS A 755 36.70 -14.88 -62.64
N GLY A 756 35.99 -14.83 -61.51
CA GLY A 756 36.34 -14.05 -60.32
C GLY A 756 36.20 -12.53 -60.46
N ASN A 757 35.59 -12.02 -61.54
CA ASN A 757 35.39 -10.57 -61.73
C ASN A 757 34.04 -10.10 -61.13
N PRO A 758 34.02 -9.20 -60.13
CA PRO A 758 32.81 -8.82 -59.41
C PRO A 758 31.93 -7.79 -60.11
N ASN A 759 32.30 -7.25 -61.28
CA ASN A 759 31.51 -6.20 -61.96
C ASN A 759 30.48 -6.80 -62.92
N PHE A 760 29.24 -6.32 -62.86
CA PHE A 760 28.18 -6.67 -63.79
C PHE A 760 28.08 -5.60 -64.90
N GLY A 761 28.64 -5.90 -66.08
CA GLY A 761 28.62 -4.98 -67.22
C GLY A 761 27.82 -5.53 -68.40
N SER A 762 27.78 -4.79 -69.51
CA SER A 762 27.00 -5.12 -70.71
C SER A 762 27.21 -6.54 -71.27
N ASN A 763 28.41 -7.11 -71.17
CA ASN A 763 28.67 -8.50 -71.58
C ASN A 763 28.01 -9.50 -70.61
N THR A 764 28.03 -9.22 -69.31
CA THR A 764 27.31 -10.03 -68.32
C THR A 764 25.80 -9.94 -68.56
N THR A 765 25.26 -8.74 -68.85
CA THR A 765 23.85 -8.55 -69.23
C THR A 765 23.48 -9.42 -70.43
N LYS A 766 24.31 -9.44 -71.48
CA LYS A 766 24.09 -10.29 -72.66
C LYS A 766 24.06 -11.77 -72.27
N ASN A 767 25.04 -12.23 -71.50
CA ASN A 767 25.16 -13.63 -71.11
C ASN A 767 24.00 -14.09 -70.21
N VAL A 768 23.50 -13.22 -69.33
CA VAL A 768 22.29 -13.48 -68.54
C VAL A 768 21.06 -13.58 -69.43
N ARG A 769 20.94 -12.73 -70.46
CA ARG A 769 19.86 -12.86 -71.45
C ARG A 769 19.94 -14.15 -72.24
N ASP A 770 21.13 -14.52 -72.71
CA ASP A 770 21.35 -15.77 -73.45
C ASP A 770 20.97 -16.97 -72.55
N PHE A 771 21.32 -16.93 -71.27
CA PHE A 771 20.91 -17.93 -70.27
C PHE A 771 19.39 -17.95 -70.05
N GLN A 772 18.77 -16.79 -69.83
CA GLN A 772 17.32 -16.68 -69.65
C GLN A 772 16.55 -17.20 -70.86
N GLU A 773 17.00 -16.88 -72.08
CA GLU A 773 16.38 -17.36 -73.33
C GLU A 773 16.47 -18.89 -73.44
N GLU A 774 17.63 -19.49 -73.16
CA GLU A 774 17.81 -20.94 -73.20
C GLU A 774 16.96 -21.65 -72.12
N MET A 775 16.84 -21.05 -70.93
CA MET A 775 16.04 -21.61 -69.83
C MET A 775 14.53 -21.32 -69.95
N GLY A 776 14.10 -20.58 -70.98
CA GLY A 776 12.70 -20.21 -71.17
C GLY A 776 12.17 -19.22 -70.11
N LEU A 777 13.05 -18.38 -69.58
CA LEU A 777 12.73 -17.32 -68.61
C LEU A 777 12.43 -15.99 -69.28
N PRO A 778 11.71 -15.06 -68.61
CA PRO A 778 11.57 -13.69 -69.06
C PRO A 778 12.95 -13.04 -69.29
N VAL A 779 13.19 -12.57 -70.51
CA VAL A 779 14.50 -12.06 -70.93
C VAL A 779 14.66 -10.60 -70.51
N SER A 780 15.14 -10.39 -69.28
CA SER A 780 15.40 -9.07 -68.70
C SER A 780 16.88 -8.67 -68.80
N GLY A 781 17.78 -9.64 -68.66
CA GLY A 781 19.22 -9.43 -68.43
C GLY A 781 19.58 -9.08 -66.98
N ILE A 782 18.61 -9.19 -66.06
CA ILE A 782 18.77 -9.03 -64.62
C ILE A 782 18.84 -10.43 -64.00
N LEU A 783 19.77 -10.67 -63.07
CA LEU A 783 19.75 -11.87 -62.23
C LEU A 783 18.76 -11.65 -61.09
N ASP A 784 17.47 -11.82 -61.41
CA ASP A 784 16.42 -11.90 -60.40
C ASP A 784 16.45 -13.24 -59.67
N GLU A 785 15.65 -13.36 -58.61
CA GLU A 785 15.59 -14.57 -57.79
C GLU A 785 15.31 -15.83 -58.61
N ALA A 786 14.38 -15.77 -59.57
CA ALA A 786 14.05 -16.91 -60.42
C ALA A 786 15.23 -17.33 -61.30
N THR A 787 15.92 -16.36 -61.88
CA THR A 787 17.09 -16.59 -62.73
C THR A 787 18.25 -17.16 -61.91
N VAL A 788 18.53 -16.62 -60.72
CA VAL A 788 19.58 -17.12 -59.80
C VAL A 788 19.30 -18.55 -59.36
N ASN A 789 18.07 -18.84 -58.92
CA ASN A 789 17.70 -20.18 -58.46
C ASN A 789 17.89 -21.24 -59.57
N ILE A 790 17.52 -20.90 -60.81
CA ILE A 790 17.73 -21.80 -61.95
C ILE A 790 19.21 -21.90 -62.30
N LEU A 791 19.95 -20.80 -62.26
CA LEU A 791 21.40 -20.79 -62.51
C LEU A 791 22.15 -21.71 -61.53
N GLU A 792 21.88 -21.59 -60.23
CA GLU A 792 22.50 -22.41 -59.19
C GLU A 792 22.11 -23.89 -59.34
N LYS A 793 20.85 -24.18 -59.65
CA LYS A 793 20.36 -25.54 -59.89
C LYS A 793 21.02 -26.19 -61.10
N GLU A 794 21.07 -25.49 -62.23
CA GLU A 794 21.69 -26.00 -63.46
C GLU A 794 23.19 -26.20 -63.26
N TYR A 795 23.85 -25.28 -62.52
CA TYR A 795 25.25 -25.43 -62.15
C TYR A 795 25.48 -26.71 -61.30
N GLY A 796 24.64 -26.94 -60.29
CA GLY A 796 24.71 -28.14 -59.46
C GLY A 796 24.51 -29.45 -60.22
N ASN A 797 23.63 -29.48 -61.23
CA ASN A 797 23.36 -30.68 -62.02
C ASN A 797 24.48 -31.08 -62.99
N ASN A 798 25.42 -30.18 -63.30
CA ASN A 798 26.39 -30.36 -64.39
C ASN A 798 27.85 -30.56 -63.92
N VAL A 799 28.11 -30.60 -62.61
CA VAL A 799 29.45 -30.70 -62.02
C VAL A 799 29.56 -31.93 -61.11
N PHE A 800 30.52 -32.82 -61.37
CA PHE A 800 30.77 -34.03 -60.58
C PHE A 800 31.67 -33.72 -59.37
N ARG A 801 31.15 -33.88 -58.15
CA ARG A 801 31.80 -33.49 -56.89
C ARG A 801 32.57 -34.66 -56.27
N ILE A 802 33.89 -34.57 -56.22
CA ILE A 802 34.75 -35.58 -55.58
C ILE A 802 35.25 -35.06 -54.24
N PHE A 803 34.93 -35.78 -53.17
CA PHE A 803 35.44 -35.47 -51.84
C PHE A 803 36.62 -36.38 -51.50
N ILE A 804 37.80 -35.79 -51.33
CA ILE A 804 39.04 -36.50 -51.00
C ILE A 804 39.34 -36.30 -49.51
N ASP A 805 39.47 -37.40 -48.77
CA ASP A 805 39.76 -37.40 -47.35
C ASP A 805 41.21 -37.88 -47.09
N PRO A 806 42.19 -36.97 -46.91
CA PRO A 806 43.48 -37.37 -46.38
C PRO A 806 43.33 -37.82 -44.92
N GLY A 807 43.52 -39.11 -44.68
CA GLY A 807 43.35 -39.75 -43.38
C GLY A 807 44.14 -39.06 -42.26
N HIS A 808 43.60 -39.11 -41.04
CA HIS A 808 44.22 -38.52 -39.83
C HIS A 808 44.47 -37.01 -39.96
N GLY A 809 45.38 -36.44 -39.17
CA GLY A 809 45.69 -35.01 -39.20
C GLY A 809 45.93 -34.44 -37.81
N GLY A 810 46.83 -33.46 -37.72
CA GLY A 810 47.14 -32.79 -36.46
C GLY A 810 47.67 -33.76 -35.40
N ARG A 811 46.98 -33.91 -34.27
CA ARG A 811 47.37 -34.86 -33.20
C ARG A 811 47.18 -36.33 -33.57
N PHE A 812 46.27 -36.64 -34.50
CA PHE A 812 46.04 -38.01 -34.95
C PHE A 812 47.09 -38.31 -36.03
N VAL A 813 48.13 -39.08 -35.67
CA VAL A 813 49.31 -39.27 -36.53
C VAL A 813 49.23 -40.46 -37.49
N GLY A 814 48.26 -41.35 -37.26
CA GLY A 814 48.15 -42.63 -37.96
C GLY A 814 49.31 -43.59 -37.68
N GLY A 815 49.56 -44.51 -38.60
CA GLY A 815 50.70 -45.42 -38.57
C GLY A 815 52.03 -44.67 -38.53
N VAL A 816 52.96 -45.18 -37.72
CA VAL A 816 54.32 -44.64 -37.60
C VAL A 816 55.32 -45.77 -37.83
N GLY A 817 56.21 -45.59 -38.80
CA GLY A 817 57.20 -46.59 -39.20
C GLY A 817 58.31 -45.94 -40.01
N ASN A 818 59.53 -46.47 -39.91
CA ASN A 818 60.67 -46.05 -40.74
C ASN A 818 60.92 -44.52 -40.78
N GLY A 819 60.65 -43.82 -39.67
CA GLY A 819 60.82 -42.37 -39.54
C GLY A 819 59.70 -41.51 -40.15
N MET A 820 58.63 -42.12 -40.67
CA MET A 820 57.50 -41.45 -41.30
C MET A 820 56.24 -41.51 -40.42
N LYS A 821 55.31 -40.60 -40.69
CA LYS A 821 53.96 -40.58 -40.11
C LYS A 821 52.95 -40.62 -41.25
N GLU A 822 51.98 -41.52 -41.17
CA GLU A 822 50.94 -41.71 -42.19
C GLU A 822 50.26 -40.39 -42.56
N LYS A 823 49.87 -39.57 -41.57
CA LYS A 823 49.16 -38.30 -41.79
C LYS A 823 49.85 -37.33 -42.78
N ASP A 824 51.18 -37.37 -42.84
CA ASP A 824 51.99 -36.50 -43.69
C ASP A 824 52.04 -37.05 -45.13
N LEU A 825 52.15 -38.38 -45.26
CA LEU A 825 52.21 -39.06 -46.56
C LEU A 825 50.87 -38.94 -47.30
N VAL A 826 49.76 -39.18 -46.60
CA VAL A 826 48.43 -39.17 -47.20
C VAL A 826 47.98 -37.76 -47.59
N LEU A 827 48.42 -36.72 -46.86
CA LEU A 827 48.16 -35.32 -47.25
C LEU A 827 48.85 -34.97 -48.57
N ASP A 828 50.12 -35.36 -48.72
CA ASP A 828 50.87 -35.16 -49.97
C ASP A 828 50.15 -35.82 -51.17
N ILE A 829 49.71 -37.08 -51.00
CA ILE A 829 49.01 -37.84 -52.04
C ILE A 829 47.67 -37.19 -52.39
N SER A 830 46.85 -36.82 -51.40
CA SER A 830 45.54 -36.22 -51.61
C SER A 830 45.59 -34.85 -52.29
N LEU A 831 46.53 -33.99 -51.91
CA LEU A 831 46.72 -32.68 -52.57
C LEU A 831 47.10 -32.86 -54.04
N SER A 832 48.01 -33.78 -54.33
CA SER A 832 48.39 -34.09 -55.71
C SER A 832 47.23 -34.68 -56.53
N ALA A 833 46.37 -35.50 -55.92
CA ALA A 833 45.18 -36.03 -56.59
C ALA A 833 44.17 -34.92 -56.93
N ARG A 834 43.90 -34.00 -55.99
CA ARG A 834 43.02 -32.84 -56.20
C ARG A 834 43.51 -31.97 -57.35
N ASP A 835 44.77 -31.55 -57.29
CA ASP A 835 45.34 -30.62 -58.27
C ASP A 835 45.31 -31.25 -59.66
N TYR A 836 45.63 -32.55 -59.76
CA TYR A 836 45.56 -33.25 -61.04
C TYR A 836 44.15 -33.33 -61.61
N LEU A 837 43.13 -33.61 -60.78
CA LEU A 837 41.72 -33.63 -61.20
C LEU A 837 41.28 -32.27 -61.73
N LEU A 838 41.51 -31.20 -60.96
CA LEU A 838 41.10 -29.83 -61.32
C LEU A 838 41.83 -29.30 -62.56
N ASP A 839 43.11 -29.63 -62.72
CA ASP A 839 43.92 -29.14 -63.85
C ASP A 839 43.63 -29.88 -65.15
N ASN A 840 43.23 -31.17 -65.10
CA ASN A 840 43.17 -32.03 -66.29
C ASN A 840 41.77 -32.50 -66.67
N TYR A 841 40.74 -32.28 -65.86
CA TYR A 841 39.38 -32.72 -66.17
C TYR A 841 38.36 -31.57 -66.07
N SER A 842 37.29 -31.64 -66.86
CA SER A 842 36.20 -30.66 -66.88
C SER A 842 34.94 -31.25 -66.28
N GLY A 843 34.07 -30.38 -65.76
CA GLY A 843 32.84 -30.82 -65.08
C GLY A 843 33.14 -31.58 -63.79
N VAL A 844 34.24 -31.26 -63.12
CA VAL A 844 34.63 -31.82 -61.83
C VAL A 844 34.91 -30.69 -60.85
N ASP A 845 34.44 -30.87 -59.62
CA ASP A 845 34.86 -30.05 -58.48
C ASP A 845 35.40 -30.98 -57.39
N VAL A 846 36.41 -30.50 -56.66
CA VAL A 846 37.13 -31.33 -55.69
C VAL A 846 37.31 -30.59 -54.37
N LYS A 847 36.78 -31.20 -53.31
CA LYS A 847 36.91 -30.70 -51.94
C LYS A 847 37.64 -31.70 -51.07
N LEU A 848 38.43 -31.20 -50.12
CA LEU A 848 39.16 -32.04 -49.17
C LEU A 848 38.61 -31.87 -47.76
N SER A 849 38.67 -32.95 -46.97
CA SER A 849 38.43 -32.86 -45.52
C SER A 849 39.46 -31.93 -44.86
N ARG A 850 40.72 -31.97 -45.30
CA ARG A 850 41.79 -31.06 -44.88
C ARG A 850 42.79 -30.79 -45.99
N THR A 851 43.32 -29.56 -46.05
CA THR A 851 44.39 -29.16 -46.99
C THR A 851 45.73 -28.88 -46.29
N THR A 852 45.74 -28.91 -44.96
CA THR A 852 46.91 -28.73 -44.09
C THR A 852 46.97 -29.82 -43.00
N ASP A 853 48.04 -29.85 -42.21
CA ASP A 853 48.16 -30.75 -41.06
C ASP A 853 47.30 -30.24 -39.88
N VAL A 854 46.02 -30.63 -39.87
CA VAL A 854 45.03 -30.21 -38.88
C VAL A 854 44.11 -31.37 -38.53
N GLU A 855 43.68 -31.45 -37.27
CA GLU A 855 42.53 -32.25 -36.83
C GLU A 855 41.22 -31.47 -37.09
N LEU A 856 40.12 -32.16 -37.41
CA LEU A 856 38.82 -31.54 -37.70
C LEU A 856 37.91 -31.44 -36.48
N ALA A 857 38.20 -32.23 -35.44
CA ALA A 857 37.50 -32.16 -34.17
C ALA A 857 38.43 -32.47 -32.98
N GLU A 858 37.91 -32.29 -31.77
CA GLU A 858 38.68 -32.52 -30.55
C GLU A 858 39.02 -34.00 -30.33
N ASP A 859 38.03 -34.88 -30.44
CA ASP A 859 38.22 -36.32 -30.32
C ASP A 859 38.20 -37.05 -31.66
N LEU A 860 38.74 -38.28 -31.66
CA LEU A 860 38.90 -39.09 -32.86
C LEU A 860 37.55 -39.53 -33.46
N THR A 861 36.51 -39.73 -32.65
CA THR A 861 35.21 -40.18 -33.15
C THR A 861 34.49 -39.04 -33.86
N GLU A 862 34.49 -37.85 -33.26
CA GLU A 862 33.97 -36.63 -33.89
C GLU A 862 34.77 -36.26 -35.12
N ASP A 863 36.09 -36.40 -35.11
CA ASP A 863 36.95 -36.11 -36.27
C ASP A 863 36.57 -37.01 -37.47
N LEU A 864 36.32 -38.29 -37.21
CA LEU A 864 35.86 -39.23 -38.24
C LEU A 864 34.44 -38.92 -38.73
N LEU A 865 33.53 -38.48 -37.85
CA LEU A 865 32.18 -38.09 -38.22
C LEU A 865 32.15 -36.80 -39.05
N GLU A 866 32.98 -35.83 -38.69
CA GLU A 866 33.07 -34.55 -39.39
C GLU A 866 33.52 -34.75 -40.84
N ARG A 867 34.45 -35.68 -41.10
CA ARG A 867 34.86 -36.04 -42.47
C ARG A 867 33.70 -36.49 -43.35
N SER A 868 32.86 -37.41 -42.85
CA SER A 868 31.67 -37.86 -43.58
C SER A 868 30.62 -36.75 -43.68
N LYS A 869 30.44 -35.95 -42.61
CA LYS A 869 29.49 -34.83 -42.60
C LYS A 869 29.85 -33.78 -43.64
N MET A 870 31.12 -33.37 -43.72
CA MET A 870 31.59 -32.41 -44.72
C MET A 870 31.33 -32.89 -46.16
N ALA A 871 31.46 -34.19 -46.43
CA ALA A 871 31.16 -34.77 -47.73
C ALA A 871 29.66 -34.81 -48.02
N ASN A 872 28.84 -35.16 -47.03
CA ASN A 872 27.39 -35.23 -47.14
C ASN A 872 26.77 -33.84 -47.32
N ASP A 873 27.20 -32.85 -46.52
CA ASP A 873 26.70 -31.47 -46.58
C ASP A 873 27.06 -30.78 -47.90
N TRP A 874 28.18 -31.18 -48.51
CA TRP A 874 28.58 -30.70 -49.83
C TRP A 874 27.93 -31.51 -50.98
N GLU A 875 27.14 -32.52 -50.64
CA GLU A 875 26.46 -33.42 -51.57
C GLU A 875 27.45 -34.03 -52.57
N ALA A 876 28.57 -34.55 -52.07
CA ALA A 876 29.58 -35.16 -52.93
C ALA A 876 29.01 -36.36 -53.72
N ASP A 877 29.41 -36.51 -54.97
CA ASP A 877 29.05 -37.66 -55.82
C ASP A 877 29.93 -38.88 -55.50
N TYR A 878 31.16 -38.64 -55.05
CA TYR A 878 32.10 -39.71 -54.70
C TYR A 878 33.02 -39.34 -53.53
N PHE A 879 33.22 -40.28 -52.62
CA PHE A 879 34.11 -40.13 -51.46
C PHE A 879 35.33 -41.06 -51.56
N VAL A 880 36.53 -40.50 -51.38
CA VAL A 880 37.80 -41.23 -51.44
C VAL A 880 38.65 -40.91 -50.22
N SER A 881 38.79 -41.86 -49.29
CA SER A 881 39.72 -41.73 -48.17
C SER A 881 41.06 -42.38 -48.49
N ILE A 882 42.15 -41.66 -48.21
CA ILE A 882 43.52 -42.06 -48.55
C ILE A 882 44.31 -42.30 -47.26
N HIS A 883 44.86 -43.52 -47.15
CA HIS A 883 45.55 -44.06 -45.98
C HIS A 883 46.84 -44.79 -46.39
N THR A 884 47.69 -45.11 -45.40
CA THR A 884 48.81 -46.05 -45.54
C THR A 884 48.81 -47.00 -44.35
N ASN A 885 49.02 -48.30 -44.58
CA ASN A 885 48.78 -49.29 -43.56
C ASN A 885 49.98 -49.46 -42.61
N ALA A 886 49.78 -50.10 -41.46
CA ALA A 886 50.84 -50.50 -40.52
C ALA A 886 50.39 -51.74 -39.73
N PHE A 887 51.27 -52.72 -39.51
CA PHE A 887 50.88 -53.93 -38.77
C PHE A 887 51.99 -54.54 -37.90
N ASN A 888 52.96 -55.22 -38.51
CA ASN A 888 53.99 -55.99 -37.79
C ASN A 888 55.38 -55.96 -38.45
N GLY A 889 55.58 -55.03 -39.39
CA GLY A 889 56.78 -54.90 -40.21
C GLY A 889 57.01 -55.98 -41.27
N ARG A 890 56.09 -56.94 -41.44
CA ARG A 890 56.16 -57.98 -42.50
C ARG A 890 55.03 -57.87 -43.54
N ALA A 891 53.86 -57.39 -43.13
CA ALA A 891 52.77 -57.13 -44.07
C ALA A 891 53.17 -56.00 -45.01
N HIS A 892 52.86 -56.14 -46.30
CA HIS A 892 53.22 -55.21 -47.36
C HIS A 892 52.21 -55.31 -48.51
N GLY A 893 52.18 -54.28 -49.36
CA GLY A 893 51.33 -54.20 -50.54
C GLY A 893 50.12 -53.28 -50.39
N PHE A 894 49.26 -53.27 -51.41
CA PHE A 894 48.10 -52.38 -51.51
C PHE A 894 46.78 -53.10 -51.24
N GLU A 895 45.87 -52.43 -50.52
CA GLU A 895 44.50 -52.89 -50.30
C GLU A 895 43.50 -51.73 -50.46
N SER A 896 42.27 -52.07 -50.83
CA SER A 896 41.16 -51.10 -50.87
C SER A 896 39.98 -51.61 -50.07
N PHE A 897 39.18 -50.70 -49.53
CA PHE A 897 38.03 -51.00 -48.70
C PHE A 897 36.78 -50.25 -49.16
N ILE A 898 35.65 -50.94 -49.14
CA ILE A 898 34.31 -50.35 -49.13
C ILE A 898 33.59 -50.76 -47.85
N PHE A 899 32.44 -50.14 -47.55
CA PHE A 899 31.66 -50.51 -46.37
C PHE A 899 31.16 -51.96 -46.43
N ASN A 900 31.32 -52.72 -45.36
CA ASN A 900 30.86 -54.12 -45.24
C ASN A 900 29.36 -54.30 -44.93
N GLY A 901 28.59 -53.21 -44.97
CA GLY A 901 27.14 -53.25 -44.95
C GLY A 901 26.54 -53.27 -46.36
N ASN A 902 25.34 -52.71 -46.50
CA ASN A 902 24.68 -52.64 -47.81
C ASN A 902 25.29 -51.49 -48.64
N VAL A 903 26.00 -51.84 -49.72
CA VAL A 903 26.58 -50.90 -50.69
C VAL A 903 26.05 -51.18 -52.08
N SER A 904 25.96 -50.14 -52.91
CA SER A 904 25.42 -50.28 -54.27
C SER A 904 26.34 -51.12 -55.17
N SER A 905 25.78 -51.74 -56.21
CA SER A 905 26.59 -52.41 -57.25
C SER A 905 27.55 -51.44 -57.95
N ALA A 906 27.20 -50.15 -58.02
CA ALA A 906 28.08 -49.13 -58.55
C ALA A 906 29.31 -48.95 -57.65
N THR A 907 29.14 -48.86 -56.33
CA THR A 907 30.24 -48.78 -55.36
C THR A 907 31.23 -49.95 -55.52
N LYS A 908 30.72 -51.18 -55.68
CA LYS A 908 31.56 -52.37 -55.91
C LYS A 908 32.34 -52.29 -57.22
N ARG A 909 31.68 -51.86 -58.31
CA ARG A 909 32.33 -51.66 -59.62
C ARG A 909 33.39 -50.56 -59.56
N HIS A 910 33.14 -49.45 -58.88
CA HIS A 910 34.12 -48.38 -58.73
C HIS A 910 35.32 -48.83 -57.91
N GLN A 911 35.13 -49.64 -56.87
CA GLN A 911 36.24 -50.29 -56.16
C GLN A 911 37.05 -51.19 -57.10
N GLU A 912 36.40 -52.02 -57.90
CA GLU A 912 37.06 -52.90 -58.86
C GLU A 912 37.89 -52.14 -59.89
N ASN A 913 37.31 -51.12 -60.51
CA ASN A 913 37.99 -50.28 -61.50
C ASN A 913 39.21 -49.58 -60.89
N ILE A 914 39.01 -48.90 -59.76
CA ILE A 914 40.07 -48.10 -59.12
C ILE A 914 41.17 -49.02 -58.58
N HIS A 915 40.82 -50.11 -57.91
CA HIS A 915 41.80 -51.05 -57.37
C HIS A 915 42.63 -51.70 -58.48
N SER A 916 41.98 -52.17 -59.55
CA SER A 916 42.67 -52.81 -60.68
C SER A 916 43.62 -51.84 -61.38
N TYR A 917 43.18 -50.59 -61.59
CA TYR A 917 44.02 -49.54 -62.18
C TYR A 917 45.27 -49.29 -61.32
N LEU A 918 45.07 -49.08 -60.01
CA LEU A 918 46.17 -48.77 -59.10
C LEU A 918 47.18 -49.93 -58.96
N ILE A 919 46.70 -51.18 -58.87
CA ILE A 919 47.59 -52.36 -58.82
C ILE A 919 48.43 -52.50 -60.09
N ASP A 920 47.83 -52.33 -61.27
CA ASP A 920 48.53 -52.41 -62.56
C ASP A 920 49.63 -51.33 -62.67
N GLN A 921 49.35 -50.12 -62.20
CA GLN A 921 50.32 -49.03 -62.20
C GLN A 921 51.45 -49.24 -61.17
N MET A 922 51.12 -49.66 -59.95
CA MET A 922 52.07 -49.76 -58.84
C MET A 922 52.97 -51.00 -58.90
N ASN A 923 52.48 -52.10 -59.48
CA ASN A 923 53.20 -53.38 -59.56
C ASN A 923 53.77 -53.83 -58.19
N VAL A 924 52.96 -53.72 -57.14
CA VAL A 924 53.26 -54.16 -55.77
C VAL A 924 52.44 -55.40 -55.41
N TYR A 925 52.68 -55.96 -54.22
CA TYR A 925 51.88 -57.08 -53.74
C TYR A 925 50.39 -56.69 -53.59
N ASP A 926 49.52 -57.40 -54.31
CA ASP A 926 48.08 -57.19 -54.25
C ASP A 926 47.47 -57.90 -53.04
N ARG A 927 46.94 -57.13 -52.09
CA ARG A 927 46.27 -57.63 -50.88
C ARG A 927 44.75 -57.69 -51.03
N GLY A 928 44.24 -57.31 -52.20
CA GLY A 928 42.88 -57.45 -52.64
C GLY A 928 41.95 -56.30 -52.28
N MET A 929 40.77 -56.36 -52.91
CA MET A 929 39.59 -55.59 -52.56
C MET A 929 38.90 -56.19 -51.34
N LYS A 930 38.63 -55.36 -50.34
CA LYS A 930 38.08 -55.77 -49.05
C LYS A 930 36.84 -54.96 -48.71
N GLU A 931 36.11 -55.46 -47.71
CA GLU A 931 34.97 -54.76 -47.12
C GLU A 931 35.26 -54.59 -45.61
N ALA A 932 35.06 -53.39 -45.05
CA ALA A 932 35.28 -53.08 -43.63
C ALA A 932 34.27 -52.07 -43.07
N ASN A 933 34.09 -52.07 -41.75
CA ASN A 933 33.15 -51.18 -41.05
C ASN A 933 33.79 -49.84 -40.62
N PHE A 934 34.57 -49.21 -41.50
CA PHE A 934 35.22 -47.93 -41.19
C PHE A 934 34.19 -46.80 -41.09
N ASN A 935 34.40 -45.89 -40.14
CA ASN A 935 33.46 -44.79 -39.85
C ASN A 935 33.16 -43.98 -41.11
N VAL A 936 34.20 -43.52 -41.79
CA VAL A 936 34.07 -42.67 -42.98
C VAL A 936 33.33 -43.34 -44.13
N LEU A 937 33.46 -44.66 -44.29
CA LEU A 937 32.75 -45.43 -45.31
C LEU A 937 31.30 -45.71 -44.95
N ARG A 938 30.99 -45.86 -43.65
CA ARG A 938 29.65 -46.17 -43.15
C ARG A 938 28.75 -44.94 -43.12
N ASN A 939 29.31 -43.76 -42.83
CA ASN A 939 28.54 -42.54 -42.54
C ASN A 939 28.44 -41.57 -43.73
N THR A 940 29.14 -41.84 -44.83
CA THR A 940 28.93 -41.14 -46.12
C THR A 940 27.68 -41.64 -46.82
N THR A 941 26.92 -40.73 -47.45
CA THR A 941 25.68 -41.06 -48.18
C THR A 941 25.90 -41.38 -49.65
N MET A 942 27.08 -41.08 -50.19
CA MET A 942 27.50 -41.37 -51.57
C MET A 942 28.40 -42.62 -51.64
N PRO A 943 28.66 -43.18 -52.84
CA PRO A 943 29.64 -44.25 -53.00
C PRO A 943 31.01 -43.83 -52.44
N ALA A 944 31.60 -44.70 -51.62
CA ALA A 944 32.81 -44.40 -50.87
C ALA A 944 33.84 -45.52 -50.99
N ILE A 945 35.12 -45.15 -51.07
CA ILE A 945 36.27 -46.07 -51.04
C ILE A 945 37.34 -45.55 -50.08
N LEU A 946 38.04 -46.47 -49.43
CA LEU A 946 39.24 -46.18 -48.67
C LEU A 946 40.42 -46.95 -49.29
N LEU A 947 41.52 -46.25 -49.53
CA LEU A 947 42.73 -46.79 -50.16
C LEU A 947 43.85 -46.87 -49.13
N GLU A 948 44.40 -48.05 -48.90
CA GLU A 948 45.56 -48.27 -48.04
C GLU A 948 46.80 -48.46 -48.93
N PHE A 949 47.53 -47.37 -49.15
CA PHE A 949 48.75 -47.38 -49.94
C PHE A 949 49.93 -47.91 -49.14
N LEU A 950 50.29 -49.18 -49.39
CA LEU A 950 51.50 -49.82 -48.85
C LEU A 950 51.52 -49.88 -47.31
N PHE A 951 52.56 -50.47 -46.73
CA PHE A 951 52.74 -50.58 -45.29
C PHE A 951 53.92 -49.74 -44.80
N ILE A 952 53.66 -48.70 -44.00
CA ILE A 952 54.66 -47.74 -43.52
C ILE A 952 55.73 -48.38 -42.61
N ASP A 953 55.41 -49.53 -41.99
CA ASP A 953 56.30 -50.28 -41.11
C ASP A 953 57.07 -51.40 -41.83
N HIS A 954 56.77 -51.68 -43.10
CA HIS A 954 57.51 -52.62 -43.95
C HIS A 954 58.64 -51.91 -44.71
N ALA A 955 59.85 -52.50 -44.71
CA ALA A 955 61.04 -51.80 -45.19
C ALA A 955 61.00 -51.40 -46.67
N GLU A 956 60.54 -52.29 -47.56
CA GLU A 956 60.54 -52.05 -49.02
C GLU A 956 59.39 -51.12 -49.43
N ASP A 957 58.25 -51.23 -48.77
CA ASP A 957 57.10 -50.33 -48.95
C ASP A 957 57.45 -48.93 -48.44
N ALA A 958 58.14 -48.85 -47.29
CA ALA A 958 58.59 -47.60 -46.72
C ALA A 958 59.62 -46.87 -47.59
N GLU A 959 60.52 -47.58 -48.28
CA GLU A 959 61.48 -46.99 -49.21
C GLU A 959 60.77 -46.27 -50.37
N LEU A 960 59.68 -46.85 -50.89
CA LEU A 960 58.83 -46.20 -51.89
C LEU A 960 58.11 -44.97 -51.29
N LEU A 961 57.49 -45.14 -50.11
CA LEU A 961 56.73 -44.07 -49.45
C LEU A 961 57.58 -42.87 -49.02
N GLN A 962 58.87 -43.05 -48.72
CA GLN A 962 59.79 -41.95 -48.38
C GLN A 962 60.00 -40.97 -49.55
N SER A 963 59.88 -41.44 -50.79
CA SER A 963 60.07 -40.65 -52.00
C SER A 963 58.89 -39.70 -52.26
N ARG A 964 59.12 -38.39 -52.18
CA ARG A 964 58.09 -37.38 -52.48
C ARG A 964 57.54 -37.52 -53.91
N SER A 965 58.41 -37.77 -54.89
CA SER A 965 57.97 -37.96 -56.28
C SER A 965 57.11 -39.21 -56.46
N TYR A 966 57.33 -40.24 -55.64
CA TYR A 966 56.46 -41.42 -55.64
C TYR A 966 55.08 -41.09 -55.06
N ARG A 967 55.00 -40.29 -53.98
CA ARG A 967 53.73 -39.82 -53.41
C ARG A 967 52.93 -38.92 -54.37
N ASP A 968 53.59 -37.97 -55.03
CA ASP A 968 52.94 -37.13 -56.05
C ASP A 968 52.43 -38.01 -57.22
N TRP A 969 53.22 -39.02 -57.61
CA TRP A 969 52.80 -39.99 -58.62
C TRP A 969 51.62 -40.86 -58.15
N LEU A 970 51.57 -41.30 -56.89
CA LEU A 970 50.41 -41.99 -56.31
C LEU A 970 49.15 -41.11 -56.38
N GLY A 971 49.26 -39.81 -56.06
CA GLY A 971 48.15 -38.87 -56.17
C GLY A 971 47.65 -38.74 -57.61
N LYS A 972 48.58 -38.61 -58.56
CA LYS A 972 48.26 -38.59 -60.00
C LYS A 972 47.51 -39.84 -60.46
N ILE A 973 48.04 -41.04 -60.21
CA ILE A 973 47.39 -42.28 -60.69
C ILE A 973 46.05 -42.53 -59.98
N THR A 974 45.88 -42.01 -58.76
CA THR A 974 44.60 -42.02 -58.04
C THR A 974 43.57 -41.13 -58.73
N ALA A 975 43.96 -39.91 -59.12
CA ALA A 975 43.11 -39.02 -59.91
C ALA A 975 42.71 -39.64 -61.25
N GLU A 976 43.66 -40.27 -61.96
CA GLU A 976 43.40 -40.96 -63.23
C GLU A 976 42.44 -42.15 -63.04
N ALA A 977 42.63 -42.95 -61.99
CA ALA A 977 41.76 -44.08 -61.65
C ALA A 977 40.33 -43.64 -61.35
N ILE A 978 40.16 -42.57 -60.57
CA ILE A 978 38.83 -42.01 -60.28
C ILE A 978 38.19 -41.48 -61.56
N ALA A 979 38.93 -40.68 -62.33
CA ALA A 979 38.41 -40.09 -63.55
C ALA A 979 37.98 -41.13 -64.58
N ASP A 980 38.75 -42.19 -64.78
CA ASP A 980 38.39 -43.30 -65.68
C ASP A 980 37.15 -44.06 -65.17
N SER A 981 37.10 -44.33 -63.86
CA SER A 981 35.98 -45.04 -63.22
C SER A 981 34.63 -44.33 -63.36
N PHE A 982 34.65 -42.98 -63.46
CA PHE A 982 33.46 -42.14 -63.63
C PHE A 982 33.32 -41.53 -65.04
N GLY A 983 34.25 -41.82 -65.97
CA GLY A 983 34.20 -41.30 -67.33
C GLY A 983 34.34 -39.79 -67.43
N LEU A 984 35.12 -39.15 -66.56
CA LEU A 984 35.32 -37.70 -66.56
C LEU A 984 36.02 -37.24 -67.85
N LYS A 985 35.58 -36.09 -68.38
CA LYS A 985 36.12 -35.55 -69.64
C LYS A 985 37.48 -34.91 -69.40
N ASN A 986 38.50 -35.40 -70.10
CA ASN A 986 39.83 -34.83 -70.07
C ASN A 986 39.85 -33.48 -70.82
N ASN A 987 40.59 -32.50 -70.30
CA ASN A 987 40.74 -31.16 -70.87
C ASN A 987 41.76 -31.10 -72.02
N LYS A 988 42.39 -32.22 -72.40
CA LYS A 988 43.39 -32.31 -73.47
C LYS A 988 42.86 -32.89 -74.78
#